data_AF-A0AAV2Z0L7-F1
#
_entry.id   AF-A0AAV2Z0L7-F1
#
_cell.length_a   1.000
_cell.length_b   1.000
_cell.length_c   1.000
_cell.angle_alpha   90.00
_cell.angle_beta   90.00
_cell.angle_gamma   90.00
#
_symmetry.space_group_name_H-M   'P 1'
#
loop_
_entity.id
_entity.type
_entity.pdbx_description
1 polymer ?
#
loop_
_entity_poly.entity_id
_entity_poly.type
_entity_poly.pdbx_seq_one_letter_code
_entity_poly.pdbx_strand_id
1 'polypeptide(L)'
;MAMATSTKSNAMTALLISTLVVTLCSVPTSASRFTFTLSSRVEECFLEEVDARTSDNKMLFRFGIMEPESYDFMDVQIKSPSWAVVEAWNKTQINHVSTTVRETGLYHLCFRKRAGSSKDIEVFYSFDFISTGSVSLTLYPAVAATIDKSEPDNQVYSSAIMSLSTKKGEATKMGVVDFNLDGVSSSILHSNTRVQLLLSVDYLSKPKLEVAVARVQRKVDYPVSWNSMGAHPRGDYKAFTFDSAVTEIGSHLSFDVTEIFSEALNQNQKSVAFSLHANEDSEAAISTMSHVSADFFPQLVVEDLGLGLMREVSYFKESVFTLRGDISYILQKERGSRNAAESTNSRIMWTSLLVNLVLVGIALAQASRFTFTLTSRAEECFMEDVDARTSDNKILFRFGIVEPEPYDFINVQIKSPSWKTVESWNKTQANHMTTPVRETGLYHVCFSKRAGASKELNVYYSFDFISTGSVSLTLYPGVAATVDKAQSDQAVYTVMSMATKKGEATKMGVLEFELTGVSSSILHSNTRVQLLMSVDYLSKKQVEISVARVPQKLVYPLSWDSMGAHARGDYKAHTFDGVTCEVGTHLSFDVTEMFAEALNNGLNTIAFSVHASEDADATISGLSYVTTDYFPQLVVEDLGLDLMREVAYFKETVFTLKGDISYILQRERGSRNLAESTNSRIKWLSMMVNVVLVGIAFAQVVYIRGLLENSY
;
A
#
# COMPACT_ATOMS: atom_id res chain seq x y z
N MET A 1 45.02 -49.15 -17.72
CA MET A 1 43.90 -49.38 -18.66
C MET A 1 42.64 -49.51 -17.80
N ALA A 2 42.09 -48.37 -17.39
CA ALA A 2 40.98 -47.68 -18.05
C ALA A 2 39.65 -48.10 -17.43
N MET A 3 39.13 -47.19 -16.59
CA MET A 3 37.75 -47.07 -16.15
C MET A 3 36.78 -47.07 -17.34
N ALA A 4 35.56 -47.56 -17.10
CA ALA A 4 34.34 -46.74 -17.09
C ALA A 4 33.13 -47.59 -17.51
N THR A 5 32.11 -47.66 -16.66
CA THR A 5 30.71 -47.36 -16.99
C THR A 5 29.79 -47.68 -15.81
N SER A 6 28.73 -46.87 -15.68
CA SER A 6 27.52 -47.06 -14.87
C SER A 6 27.37 -46.19 -13.61
N THR A 7 27.07 -44.90 -13.81
CA THR A 7 26.30 -44.05 -12.88
C THR A 7 25.58 -42.94 -13.65
N LYS A 8 24.51 -43.27 -14.39
CA LYS A 8 23.64 -42.26 -15.07
C LYS A 8 22.15 -42.32 -14.69
N SER A 9 21.73 -43.19 -13.76
CA SER A 9 20.29 -43.40 -13.49
C SER A 9 19.68 -42.59 -12.33
N ASN A 10 20.47 -41.97 -11.45
CA ASN A 10 19.93 -41.36 -10.22
C ASN A 10 19.77 -39.82 -10.25
N ALA A 11 20.26 -39.15 -11.30
CA ALA A 11 20.15 -37.69 -11.44
C ALA A 11 18.82 -37.25 -12.06
N MET A 12 18.21 -38.11 -12.89
CA MET A 12 16.98 -37.77 -13.62
C MET A 12 15.72 -37.87 -12.75
N THR A 13 15.71 -38.80 -11.77
CA THR A 13 14.63 -38.94 -10.78
C THR A 13 14.66 -37.84 -9.71
N ALA A 14 15.84 -37.33 -9.33
CA ALA A 14 15.96 -36.20 -8.42
C ALA A 14 15.54 -34.86 -9.08
N LEU A 15 15.77 -34.70 -10.39
CA LEU A 15 15.31 -33.52 -11.13
C LEU A 15 13.78 -33.47 -11.26
N LEU A 16 13.13 -34.62 -11.49
CA LEU A 16 11.67 -34.70 -11.65
C LEU A 16 10.89 -34.42 -10.35
N ILE A 17 11.44 -34.81 -9.19
CA ILE A 17 10.81 -34.53 -7.88
C ILE A 17 11.01 -33.06 -7.49
N SER A 18 12.16 -32.47 -7.83
CA SER A 18 12.43 -31.02 -7.66
C SER A 18 11.48 -30.17 -8.51
N THR A 19 11.21 -30.55 -9.76
CA THR A 19 10.28 -29.84 -10.63
C THR A 19 8.82 -29.98 -10.21
N LEU A 20 8.43 -31.09 -9.53
CA LEU A 20 7.06 -31.29 -9.04
C LEU A 20 6.77 -30.51 -7.75
N VAL A 21 7.78 -30.28 -6.91
CA VAL A 21 7.64 -29.49 -5.66
C VAL A 21 7.66 -27.99 -5.93
N VAL A 22 8.38 -27.53 -6.96
CA VAL A 22 8.38 -26.11 -7.38
C VAL A 22 7.06 -25.72 -8.07
N THR A 23 6.35 -26.68 -8.68
CA THR A 23 5.07 -26.42 -9.36
C THR A 23 3.85 -26.42 -8.43
N LEU A 24 3.93 -26.96 -7.21
CA LEU A 24 2.82 -26.95 -6.25
C LEU A 24 2.75 -25.73 -5.31
N CYS A 25 3.77 -24.85 -5.28
CA CYS A 25 3.81 -23.69 -4.37
C CYS A 25 3.52 -22.33 -5.02
N SER A 26 3.04 -22.28 -6.26
CA SER A 26 2.55 -21.05 -6.88
C SER A 26 1.03 -20.97 -6.73
N VAL A 27 0.57 -20.57 -5.54
CA VAL A 27 -0.77 -19.98 -5.40
C VAL A 27 -0.60 -18.46 -5.50
N PRO A 28 -1.22 -17.81 -6.49
CA PRO A 28 -1.10 -16.37 -6.70
C PRO A 28 -1.85 -15.59 -5.60
N THR A 29 -1.19 -14.60 -5.00
CA THR A 29 -1.89 -13.46 -4.39
C THR A 29 -2.07 -12.41 -5.48
N SER A 30 -3.32 -11.99 -5.68
CA SER A 30 -3.75 -11.16 -6.80
C SER A 30 -3.18 -9.74 -6.72
N ALA A 31 -2.12 -9.50 -7.49
CA ALA A 31 -1.89 -8.23 -8.15
C ALA A 31 -2.14 -8.48 -9.65
N SER A 32 -3.02 -7.71 -10.29
CA SER A 32 -3.41 -7.87 -11.69
C SER A 32 -2.28 -7.47 -12.65
N ARG A 33 -1.20 -8.25 -12.67
CA ARG A 33 -0.21 -8.22 -13.74
C ARG A 33 -0.74 -9.08 -14.88
N PHE A 34 -1.30 -8.44 -15.89
CA PHE A 34 -1.79 -9.14 -17.07
C PHE A 34 -0.65 -9.31 -18.08
N THR A 35 -0.42 -10.55 -18.49
CA THR A 35 0.50 -10.94 -19.57
C THR A 35 -0.30 -11.60 -20.67
N PHE A 36 -0.07 -11.20 -21.92
CA PHE A 36 -0.76 -11.75 -23.08
C PHE A 36 0.15 -11.79 -24.30
N THR A 37 -0.20 -12.62 -25.28
CA THR A 37 0.57 -12.81 -26.52
C THR A 37 -0.06 -12.07 -27.69
N LEU A 38 0.65 -11.11 -28.25
CA LEU A 38 0.21 -10.29 -29.37
C LEU A 38 0.57 -10.96 -30.72
N SER A 39 -0.29 -11.86 -31.18
CA SER A 39 -0.07 -12.65 -32.41
C SER A 39 -0.60 -11.96 -33.68
N SER A 40 -1.63 -11.11 -33.56
CA SER A 40 -2.27 -10.43 -34.69
C SER A 40 -1.69 -9.04 -34.96
N ARG A 41 -1.93 -8.52 -36.18
CA ARG A 41 -1.72 -7.08 -36.51
C ARG A 41 -2.98 -6.24 -36.28
N VAL A 42 -4.08 -6.88 -35.91
CA VAL A 42 -5.32 -6.23 -35.49
C VAL A 42 -5.09 -5.62 -34.10
N GLU A 43 -5.77 -4.52 -33.82
CA GLU A 43 -5.76 -3.87 -32.51
C GLU A 43 -6.48 -4.77 -31.50
N GLU A 44 -5.80 -5.12 -30.40
CA GLU A 44 -6.36 -5.87 -29.28
C GLU A 44 -6.54 -4.90 -28.10
N CYS A 45 -7.78 -4.72 -27.63
CA CYS A 45 -8.10 -3.77 -26.56
C CYS A 45 -8.58 -4.49 -25.30
N PHE A 46 -8.07 -4.04 -24.16
CA PHE A 46 -8.50 -4.47 -22.83
C PHE A 46 -9.32 -3.35 -22.18
N LEU A 47 -10.36 -3.72 -21.44
CA LEU A 47 -11.27 -2.79 -20.78
C LEU A 47 -10.92 -2.72 -19.31
N GLU A 48 -10.67 -1.52 -18.79
CA GLU A 48 -10.48 -1.28 -17.37
C GLU A 48 -11.53 -0.28 -16.88
N GLU A 49 -12.20 -0.62 -15.79
CA GLU A 49 -13.20 0.26 -15.19
C GLU A 49 -12.51 1.32 -14.31
N VAL A 50 -12.88 2.58 -14.53
CA VAL A 50 -12.31 3.72 -13.83
C VAL A 50 -13.42 4.54 -13.20
N ASP A 51 -13.28 4.81 -11.90
CA ASP A 51 -14.19 5.67 -11.16
C ASP A 51 -13.58 7.06 -10.90
N ALA A 52 -13.65 7.93 -11.90
CA ALA A 52 -13.08 9.28 -11.88
C ALA A 52 -13.98 10.32 -11.20
N ARG A 53 -14.68 9.95 -10.12
CA ARG A 53 -15.63 10.84 -9.41
C ARG A 53 -14.98 12.02 -8.66
N THR A 54 -13.67 11.98 -8.38
CA THR A 54 -12.98 13.07 -7.66
C THR A 54 -12.16 13.95 -8.60
N SER A 55 -11.71 15.11 -8.14
CA SER A 55 -11.01 16.09 -9.00
C SER A 55 -9.53 15.80 -9.26
N ASP A 56 -8.87 15.00 -8.44
CA ASP A 56 -7.44 14.69 -8.54
C ASP A 56 -7.21 13.18 -8.69
N ASN A 57 -7.95 12.58 -9.62
CA ASN A 57 -7.69 11.20 -10.00
C ASN A 57 -6.49 11.08 -10.93
N LYS A 58 -5.66 10.07 -10.69
CA LYS A 58 -4.53 9.71 -11.55
C LYS A 58 -4.67 8.28 -12.04
N MET A 59 -4.56 8.13 -13.35
CA MET A 59 -4.39 6.85 -14.01
C MET A 59 -2.90 6.60 -14.21
N LEU A 60 -2.45 5.47 -13.68
CA LEU A 60 -1.10 4.96 -13.81
C LEU A 60 -1.13 3.77 -14.76
N PHE A 61 -0.50 3.91 -15.92
CA PHE A 61 -0.48 2.86 -16.92
C PHE A 61 0.95 2.58 -17.37
N ARG A 62 1.33 1.31 -17.37
CA ARG A 62 2.63 0.85 -17.87
C ARG A 62 2.49 -0.41 -18.68
N PHE A 63 3.33 -0.55 -19.68
CA PHE A 63 3.34 -1.71 -20.54
C PHE A 63 4.73 -1.97 -21.09
N GLY A 64 4.99 -3.21 -21.50
CA GLY A 64 6.21 -3.54 -22.21
C GLY A 64 6.22 -4.94 -22.78
N ILE A 65 7.14 -5.17 -23.71
CA ILE A 65 7.47 -6.49 -24.23
C ILE A 65 8.39 -7.18 -23.22
N MET A 66 8.08 -8.42 -22.84
CA MET A 66 8.86 -9.18 -21.84
C MET A 66 10.27 -9.52 -22.36
N GLU A 67 10.38 -9.95 -23.62
CA GLU A 67 11.64 -10.32 -24.28
C GLU A 67 11.72 -9.68 -25.68
N PRO A 68 11.93 -8.36 -25.78
CA PRO A 68 11.90 -7.68 -27.07
C PRO A 68 13.15 -7.96 -27.90
N GLU A 69 12.95 -8.39 -29.14
CA GLU A 69 14.01 -8.32 -30.14
C GLU A 69 14.19 -6.87 -30.65
N SER A 70 15.34 -6.61 -31.30
CA SER A 70 15.67 -5.27 -31.81
C SER A 70 14.66 -4.69 -32.82
N TYR A 71 13.85 -5.56 -33.43
CA TYR A 71 12.84 -5.22 -34.42
C TYR A 71 11.40 -5.35 -33.90
N ASP A 72 11.20 -5.71 -32.63
CA ASP A 72 9.87 -5.89 -32.05
C ASP A 72 9.29 -4.57 -31.58
N PHE A 73 8.30 -4.04 -32.30
CA PHE A 73 7.60 -2.81 -31.93
C PHE A 73 6.08 -3.01 -31.90
N MET A 74 5.41 -2.25 -31.04
CA MET A 74 3.96 -2.12 -30.97
C MET A 74 3.53 -0.65 -30.98
N ASP A 75 2.27 -0.40 -31.31
CA ASP A 75 1.59 0.86 -31.04
C ASP A 75 0.62 0.64 -29.87
N VAL A 76 0.50 1.61 -28.96
CA VAL A 76 -0.37 1.52 -27.78
C VAL A 76 -1.19 2.79 -27.64
N GLN A 77 -2.48 2.65 -27.35
CA GLN A 77 -3.40 3.77 -27.15
C GLN A 77 -4.29 3.54 -25.94
N ILE A 78 -4.53 4.61 -25.19
CA ILE A 78 -5.55 4.64 -24.13
C ILE A 78 -6.70 5.49 -24.65
N LYS A 79 -7.89 4.90 -24.75
CA LYS A 79 -9.10 5.60 -25.16
C LYS A 79 -10.06 5.70 -23.97
N SER A 80 -10.63 6.88 -23.76
CA SER A 80 -11.61 7.13 -22.72
C SER A 80 -12.94 6.42 -23.03
N PRO A 81 -13.90 6.40 -22.08
CA PRO A 81 -15.25 5.90 -22.33
C PRO A 81 -15.97 6.64 -23.47
N SER A 82 -15.65 7.92 -23.68
CA SER A 82 -16.13 8.74 -24.80
C SER A 82 -15.38 8.50 -26.13
N TRP A 83 -14.47 7.51 -26.19
CA TRP A 83 -13.59 7.22 -27.33
C TRP A 83 -12.55 8.30 -27.65
N ALA A 84 -12.37 9.29 -26.77
CA ALA A 84 -11.28 10.25 -26.91
C ALA A 84 -9.94 9.57 -26.62
N VAL A 85 -8.90 9.89 -27.39
CA VAL A 85 -7.55 9.38 -27.14
C VAL A 85 -6.95 10.16 -25.98
N VAL A 86 -6.75 9.48 -24.86
CA VAL A 86 -6.14 10.05 -23.64
C VAL A 86 -4.63 10.17 -23.83
N GLU A 87 -4.00 9.06 -24.23
CA GLU A 87 -2.56 8.98 -24.48
C GLU A 87 -2.28 7.95 -25.57
N ALA A 88 -1.21 8.16 -26.36
CA ALA A 88 -0.85 7.28 -27.46
C ALA A 88 0.65 7.22 -27.72
N TRP A 89 1.14 6.01 -28.00
CA TRP A 89 2.53 5.73 -28.32
C TRP A 89 2.65 4.97 -29.64
N ASN A 90 3.54 5.46 -30.49
CA ASN A 90 3.83 4.87 -31.79
C ASN A 90 5.23 4.25 -31.80
N LYS A 91 5.34 3.02 -32.30
CA LYS A 91 6.61 2.28 -32.44
C LYS A 91 7.40 2.22 -31.12
N THR A 92 6.79 1.65 -30.09
CA THR A 92 7.37 1.51 -28.76
C THR A 92 7.55 0.05 -28.36
N GLN A 93 8.43 -0.20 -27.39
CA GLN A 93 8.69 -1.53 -26.81
C GLN A 93 8.34 -1.59 -25.32
N ILE A 94 8.47 -0.46 -24.63
CA ILE A 94 8.15 -0.29 -23.22
C ILE A 94 7.80 1.18 -23.01
N ASN A 95 6.79 1.46 -22.19
CA ASN A 95 6.55 2.81 -21.69
C ASN A 95 5.72 2.80 -20.40
N HIS A 96 5.65 3.95 -19.76
CA HIS A 96 4.75 4.22 -18.64
C HIS A 96 4.22 5.65 -18.71
N VAL A 97 3.07 5.89 -18.10
CA VAL A 97 2.46 7.21 -17.95
C VAL A 97 1.74 7.33 -16.61
N SER A 98 1.77 8.53 -16.06
CA SER A 98 0.85 9.01 -15.03
C SER A 98 0.07 10.17 -15.64
N THR A 99 -1.24 10.04 -15.76
CA THR A 99 -2.08 11.12 -16.31
C THR A 99 -3.35 11.29 -15.50
N THR A 100 -3.84 12.53 -15.42
CA THR A 100 -5.08 12.84 -14.72
C THR A 100 -6.27 12.47 -15.59
N VAL A 101 -7.20 11.69 -15.04
CA VAL A 101 -8.43 11.26 -15.73
C VAL A 101 -9.65 11.81 -15.02
N ARG A 102 -10.63 12.25 -15.82
CA ARG A 102 -11.84 12.95 -15.34
C ARG A 102 -13.15 12.28 -15.77
N GLU A 103 -13.10 11.33 -16.70
CA GLU A 103 -14.28 10.58 -17.14
C GLU A 103 -14.35 9.26 -16.38
N THR A 104 -15.50 8.96 -15.79
CA THR A 104 -15.81 7.64 -15.20
C THR A 104 -16.32 6.70 -16.30
N GLY A 105 -15.86 5.46 -16.29
CA GLY A 105 -16.33 4.42 -17.22
C GLY A 105 -15.23 3.45 -17.65
N LEU A 106 -15.49 2.72 -18.74
CA LEU A 106 -14.58 1.73 -19.29
C LEU A 106 -13.55 2.38 -20.21
N TYR A 107 -12.30 2.41 -19.76
CA TYR A 107 -11.16 2.83 -20.57
C TYR A 107 -10.67 1.66 -21.42
N HIS A 108 -10.34 1.95 -22.67
CA HIS A 108 -9.86 0.96 -23.63
C HIS A 108 -8.34 1.08 -23.77
N LEU A 109 -7.62 0.05 -23.33
CA LEU A 109 -6.17 -0.09 -23.44
C LEU A 109 -5.86 -0.93 -24.68
N CYS A 110 -5.56 -0.27 -25.79
CA CYS A 110 -5.44 -0.89 -27.10
C CYS A 110 -3.97 -1.08 -27.51
N PHE A 111 -3.63 -2.28 -27.96
CA PHE A 111 -2.30 -2.69 -28.40
C PHE A 111 -2.34 -3.17 -29.84
N ARG A 112 -1.38 -2.74 -30.66
CA ARG A 112 -1.29 -3.17 -32.07
C ARG A 112 0.14 -3.52 -32.46
N LYS A 113 0.33 -4.73 -32.98
CA LYS A 113 1.64 -5.16 -33.47
C LYS A 113 2.03 -4.48 -34.79
N ARG A 114 3.27 -4.01 -34.88
CA ARG A 114 3.82 -3.42 -36.12
C ARG A 114 4.24 -4.48 -37.14
N ALA A 115 4.25 -4.08 -38.41
CA ALA A 115 4.84 -4.88 -39.47
C ALA A 115 6.36 -4.94 -39.30
N GLY A 116 6.93 -6.15 -39.34
CA GLY A 116 8.36 -6.40 -39.14
C GLY A 116 8.73 -6.97 -37.77
N SER A 117 7.80 -6.95 -36.80
CA SER A 117 7.96 -7.59 -35.49
C SER A 117 7.75 -9.11 -35.54
N SER A 118 8.18 -9.82 -34.51
CA SER A 118 8.08 -11.26 -34.30
C SER A 118 6.66 -11.81 -34.45
N LYS A 119 6.57 -13.11 -34.77
CA LYS A 119 5.29 -13.79 -34.99
C LYS A 119 4.41 -13.71 -33.75
N ASP A 120 4.99 -13.93 -32.58
CA ASP A 120 4.32 -13.83 -31.28
C ASP A 120 5.17 -12.93 -30.39
N ILE A 121 4.56 -11.94 -29.74
CA ILE A 121 5.23 -11.00 -28.83
C ILE A 121 4.52 -11.09 -27.49
N GLU A 122 5.24 -11.43 -26.44
CA GLU A 122 4.68 -11.46 -25.09
C GLU A 122 4.70 -10.05 -24.48
N VAL A 123 3.52 -9.52 -24.22
CA VAL A 123 3.30 -8.17 -23.70
C VAL A 123 2.77 -8.28 -22.28
N PHE A 124 3.35 -7.48 -21.37
CA PHE A 124 2.76 -7.22 -20.07
C PHE A 124 2.19 -5.82 -20.04
N TYR A 125 1.09 -5.64 -19.33
CA TYR A 125 0.63 -4.33 -18.91
C TYR A 125 0.22 -4.34 -17.44
N SER A 126 0.20 -3.15 -16.85
CA SER A 126 -0.26 -2.91 -15.50
C SER A 126 -0.95 -1.57 -15.48
N PHE A 127 -2.16 -1.59 -14.96
CA PHE A 127 -3.06 -0.47 -14.86
C PHE A 127 -3.38 -0.28 -13.38
N ASP A 128 -3.25 0.94 -12.90
CA ASP A 128 -3.57 1.34 -11.54
C ASP A 128 -4.32 2.68 -11.60
N PHE A 129 -5.28 2.85 -10.70
CA PHE A 129 -6.05 4.08 -10.57
C PHE A 129 -5.94 4.62 -9.15
N ILE A 130 -5.71 5.92 -9.02
CA ILE A 130 -5.62 6.64 -7.74
C ILE A 130 -6.72 7.70 -7.74
N SER A 131 -7.51 7.73 -6.68
CA SER A 131 -8.48 8.79 -6.40
C SER A 131 -8.10 9.43 -5.06
N THR A 132 -7.85 10.74 -5.01
CA THR A 132 -7.28 11.43 -3.83
C THR A 132 -8.33 12.12 -2.94
N GLY A 133 -9.62 11.84 -3.16
CA GLY A 133 -10.70 12.36 -2.34
C GLY A 133 -11.74 11.31 -1.95
N SER A 134 -12.48 11.58 -0.87
CA SER A 134 -13.78 10.95 -0.63
C SER A 134 -14.85 11.98 -0.96
N VAL A 135 -15.73 11.65 -1.92
CA VAL A 135 -16.93 12.45 -2.19
C VAL A 135 -17.84 12.33 -0.98
N SER A 136 -18.00 13.43 -0.25
CA SER A 136 -18.91 13.51 0.89
C SER A 136 -20.35 13.67 0.41
N LEU A 137 -20.56 14.42 -0.68
CA LEU A 137 -21.88 14.68 -1.26
C LEU A 137 -21.78 15.17 -2.71
N THR A 138 -22.67 14.71 -3.59
CA THR A 138 -22.88 15.29 -4.93
C THR A 138 -24.29 15.82 -5.03
N LEU A 139 -24.42 17.11 -5.35
CA LEU A 139 -25.70 17.76 -5.59
C LEU A 139 -25.91 17.98 -7.09
N TYR A 140 -27.12 17.70 -7.54
CA TYR A 140 -27.57 18.00 -8.89
C TYR A 140 -28.43 19.27 -8.88
N PRO A 141 -28.38 20.09 -9.93
CA PRO A 141 -29.13 21.33 -9.98
C PRO A 141 -30.63 21.03 -10.03
N ALA A 142 -31.41 21.84 -9.31
CA ALA A 142 -32.86 21.89 -9.46
C ALA A 142 -33.24 22.53 -10.81
N VAL A 143 -32.42 23.47 -11.30
CA VAL A 143 -32.59 24.14 -12.59
C VAL A 143 -31.23 24.34 -13.25
N ALA A 144 -31.12 23.94 -14.52
CA ALA A 144 -30.02 24.27 -15.42
C ALA A 144 -30.61 24.81 -16.74
N ALA A 145 -30.52 26.12 -16.95
CA ALA A 145 -31.24 26.82 -18.02
C ALA A 145 -30.37 27.87 -18.74
N THR A 146 -30.78 28.22 -19.96
CA THR A 146 -30.26 29.39 -20.68
C THR A 146 -31.23 30.56 -20.52
N ILE A 147 -30.72 31.74 -20.18
CA ILE A 147 -31.47 33.00 -20.31
C ILE A 147 -30.98 33.79 -21.52
N ASP A 148 -31.90 34.36 -22.29
CA ASP A 148 -31.62 35.08 -23.54
C ASP A 148 -32.07 36.55 -23.44
N LYS A 149 -31.17 37.47 -23.80
CA LYS A 149 -31.44 38.92 -23.84
C LYS A 149 -32.48 39.30 -24.91
N SER A 150 -32.58 38.51 -25.98
CA SER A 150 -33.53 38.74 -27.07
C SER A 150 -34.96 38.32 -26.72
N GLU A 151 -35.13 37.43 -25.74
CA GLU A 151 -36.42 36.95 -25.25
C GLU A 151 -36.51 37.11 -23.71
N PRO A 152 -36.57 38.35 -23.20
CA PRO A 152 -36.29 38.62 -21.80
C PRO A 152 -37.35 38.12 -20.81
N ASP A 153 -38.57 37.87 -21.28
CA ASP A 153 -39.70 37.38 -20.49
C ASP A 153 -39.99 35.89 -20.74
N ASN A 154 -39.21 35.21 -21.61
CA ASN A 154 -39.40 33.79 -21.87
C ASN A 154 -39.02 32.99 -20.62
N GLN A 155 -39.98 32.23 -20.10
CA GLN A 155 -39.83 31.43 -18.90
C GLN A 155 -39.15 30.13 -19.25
N VAL A 156 -37.91 29.93 -18.79
CA VAL A 156 -37.11 28.77 -19.17
C VAL A 156 -37.12 27.75 -18.04
N TYR A 157 -37.69 26.58 -18.34
CA TYR A 157 -37.48 25.35 -17.57
C TYR A 157 -36.17 24.69 -18.01
N SER A 158 -35.64 23.78 -17.18
CA SER A 158 -34.33 23.13 -17.44
C SER A 158 -34.17 22.74 -18.91
N SER A 159 -33.21 23.35 -19.60
CA SER A 159 -33.02 23.15 -21.04
C SER A 159 -32.19 21.89 -21.27
N ALA A 160 -32.23 21.34 -22.48
CA ALA A 160 -31.45 20.17 -22.87
C ALA A 160 -29.95 20.45 -23.07
N ILE A 161 -29.66 21.70 -23.41
CA ILE A 161 -28.32 22.25 -23.58
C ILE A 161 -28.36 23.66 -22.98
N MET A 162 -27.28 24.08 -22.32
CA MET A 162 -27.09 25.45 -21.87
C MET A 162 -26.19 26.19 -22.84
N SER A 163 -26.73 27.21 -23.52
CA SER A 163 -25.99 27.97 -24.52
C SER A 163 -25.49 29.31 -23.95
N LEU A 164 -24.20 29.58 -24.14
CA LEU A 164 -23.55 30.83 -23.77
C LEU A 164 -23.21 31.60 -25.05
N SER A 165 -23.50 32.90 -25.07
CA SER A 165 -23.14 33.76 -26.21
C SER A 165 -22.81 35.16 -25.74
N THR A 166 -21.62 35.65 -26.11
CA THR A 166 -21.14 36.99 -25.81
C THR A 166 -20.91 37.74 -27.12
N LYS A 167 -21.40 38.99 -27.22
CA LYS A 167 -21.23 39.86 -28.38
C LYS A 167 -20.86 41.26 -27.93
N LYS A 168 -19.81 41.84 -28.52
CA LYS A 168 -19.26 43.16 -28.15
C LYS A 168 -18.91 43.24 -26.65
N GLY A 169 -18.45 42.14 -26.06
CA GLY A 169 -18.10 42.07 -24.64
C GLY A 169 -19.28 42.11 -23.66
N GLU A 170 -20.52 42.00 -24.15
CA GLU A 170 -21.72 41.82 -23.31
C GLU A 170 -22.32 40.43 -23.55
N ALA A 171 -22.72 39.76 -22.47
CA ALA A 171 -23.44 38.50 -22.56
C ALA A 171 -24.82 38.74 -23.20
N THR A 172 -25.14 37.96 -24.22
CA THR A 172 -26.44 37.92 -24.90
C THR A 172 -27.23 36.67 -24.55
N LYS A 173 -26.53 35.56 -24.25
CA LYS A 173 -27.09 34.35 -23.64
C LYS A 173 -26.23 33.95 -22.45
N MET A 174 -26.86 33.67 -21.31
CA MET A 174 -26.17 33.24 -20.09
C MET A 174 -26.74 31.92 -19.60
N GLY A 175 -25.88 31.12 -19.00
CA GLY A 175 -26.27 29.91 -18.31
C GLY A 175 -26.62 30.19 -16.86
N VAL A 176 -27.63 29.53 -16.31
CA VAL A 176 -28.01 29.62 -14.90
C VAL A 176 -28.16 28.21 -14.35
N VAL A 177 -27.53 27.95 -13.21
CA VAL A 177 -27.60 26.68 -12.47
C VAL A 177 -27.93 26.98 -11.01
N ASP A 178 -29.01 26.39 -10.48
CA ASP A 178 -29.42 26.52 -9.07
C ASP A 178 -29.45 25.14 -8.40
N PHE A 179 -28.82 25.03 -7.23
CA PHE A 179 -28.72 23.80 -6.43
C PHE A 179 -29.54 23.93 -5.15
N ASN A 180 -30.40 22.95 -4.87
CA ASN A 180 -31.16 22.90 -3.63
C ASN A 180 -30.27 22.45 -2.47
N LEU A 181 -30.31 23.19 -1.35
CA LEU A 181 -29.57 22.89 -0.12
C LEU A 181 -30.50 22.40 1.01
N ASP A 182 -31.81 22.28 0.79
CA ASP A 182 -32.74 21.73 1.77
C ASP A 182 -32.30 20.31 2.20
N GLY A 183 -31.98 20.15 3.49
CA GLY A 183 -31.48 18.90 4.06
C GLY A 183 -29.95 18.77 4.12
N VAL A 184 -29.20 19.74 3.58
CA VAL A 184 -27.73 19.78 3.68
C VAL A 184 -27.32 20.51 4.96
N SER A 185 -26.61 19.81 5.86
CA SER A 185 -26.14 20.37 7.14
C SER A 185 -24.78 21.02 7.00
N SER A 186 -24.54 22.12 7.73
CA SER A 186 -23.21 22.75 7.83
C SER A 186 -22.16 21.86 8.49
N SER A 187 -22.55 20.74 9.11
CA SER A 187 -21.64 19.72 9.64
C SER A 187 -20.79 19.04 8.56
N ILE A 188 -21.13 19.17 7.28
CA ILE A 188 -20.32 18.69 6.15
C ILE A 188 -19.11 19.59 5.86
N LEU A 189 -19.06 20.79 6.45
CA LEU A 189 -17.98 21.76 6.30
C LEU A 189 -16.91 21.51 7.38
N HIS A 190 -15.91 20.71 7.03
CA HIS A 190 -14.66 20.57 7.76
C HIS A 190 -13.62 21.59 7.30
N SER A 191 -12.50 21.71 8.01
CA SER A 191 -11.41 22.64 7.66
C SER A 191 -10.79 22.38 6.28
N ASN A 192 -10.98 21.16 5.75
CA ASN A 192 -10.42 20.70 4.48
C ASN A 192 -11.50 20.38 3.44
N THR A 193 -12.75 20.77 3.68
CA THR A 193 -13.83 20.56 2.71
C THR A 193 -13.61 21.47 1.51
N ARG A 194 -13.65 20.88 0.31
CA ARG A 194 -13.60 21.60 -0.97
C ARG A 194 -14.89 21.36 -1.72
N VAL A 195 -15.43 22.39 -2.37
CA VAL A 195 -16.65 22.28 -3.16
C VAL A 195 -16.37 22.69 -4.59
N GLN A 196 -16.65 21.80 -5.54
CA GLN A 196 -16.39 22.03 -6.95
C GLN A 196 -17.68 22.04 -7.76
N LEU A 197 -17.83 23.04 -8.62
CA LEU A 197 -18.84 23.06 -9.67
C LEU A 197 -18.25 22.46 -10.93
N LEU A 198 -18.74 21.29 -11.34
CA LEU A 198 -18.32 20.58 -12.54
C LEU A 198 -19.32 20.82 -13.67
N LEU A 199 -18.83 21.14 -14.87
CA LEU A 199 -19.63 21.33 -16.08
C LEU A 199 -19.00 20.57 -17.25
N SER A 200 -19.80 19.99 -18.13
CA SER A 200 -19.32 19.33 -19.35
C SER A 200 -19.53 20.19 -20.58
N VAL A 201 -18.49 20.37 -21.39
CA VAL A 201 -18.52 21.22 -22.59
C VAL A 201 -18.80 20.38 -23.84
N ASP A 202 -19.95 20.65 -24.46
CA ASP A 202 -20.43 19.94 -25.65
C ASP A 202 -19.90 20.59 -26.95
N TYR A 203 -19.94 21.93 -27.02
CA TYR A 203 -19.54 22.67 -28.21
C TYR A 203 -18.85 23.99 -27.90
N LEU A 204 -17.85 24.34 -28.72
CA LEU A 204 -17.18 25.64 -28.72
C LEU A 204 -17.05 26.18 -30.15
N SER A 205 -17.34 27.46 -30.32
CA SER A 205 -17.11 28.20 -31.57
C SER A 205 -15.62 28.47 -31.87
N LYS A 206 -14.76 28.40 -30.85
CA LYS A 206 -13.29 28.58 -30.91
C LYS A 206 -12.59 27.32 -30.36
N PRO A 207 -11.38 26.98 -30.81
CA PRO A 207 -10.66 25.79 -30.31
C PRO A 207 -10.31 25.88 -28.82
N LYS A 208 -10.12 27.10 -28.30
CA LYS A 208 -9.96 27.38 -26.87
C LYS A 208 -10.87 28.55 -26.52
N LEU A 209 -11.63 28.40 -25.44
CA LEU A 209 -12.51 29.47 -24.96
C LEU A 209 -12.44 29.59 -23.43
N GLU A 210 -12.50 30.83 -22.93
CA GLU A 210 -12.61 31.10 -21.50
C GLU A 210 -14.09 31.24 -21.08
N VAL A 211 -14.52 30.35 -20.18
CA VAL A 211 -15.84 30.36 -19.55
C VAL A 211 -15.68 30.78 -18.10
N ALA A 212 -16.52 31.72 -17.66
CA ALA A 212 -16.47 32.31 -16.33
C ALA A 212 -17.76 32.05 -15.53
N VAL A 213 -17.61 31.90 -14.22
CA VAL A 213 -18.71 31.69 -13.28
C VAL A 213 -18.86 32.89 -12.36
N ALA A 214 -20.11 33.33 -12.18
CA ALA A 214 -20.47 34.41 -11.29
C ALA A 214 -21.53 33.99 -10.27
N ARG A 215 -21.44 34.53 -9.05
CA ARG A 215 -22.38 34.28 -7.95
C ARG A 215 -23.69 35.03 -8.17
N VAL A 216 -24.82 34.39 -7.92
CA VAL A 216 -26.14 35.05 -7.92
C VAL A 216 -26.53 35.41 -6.47
N GLN A 217 -26.57 36.70 -6.12
CA GLN A 217 -26.81 37.14 -4.74
C GLN A 217 -28.29 37.16 -4.31
N ARG A 218 -29.23 37.29 -5.25
CA ARG A 218 -30.67 37.27 -4.95
C ARG A 218 -31.22 35.85 -5.04
N LYS A 219 -32.22 35.57 -4.21
CA LYS A 219 -33.08 34.40 -4.38
C LYS A 219 -33.58 34.36 -5.82
N VAL A 220 -33.35 33.24 -6.50
CA VAL A 220 -33.82 33.04 -7.87
C VAL A 220 -35.34 32.91 -7.82
N ASP A 221 -36.04 33.89 -8.40
CA ASP A 221 -37.50 33.84 -8.55
C ASP A 221 -37.84 32.90 -9.70
N TYR A 222 -38.60 31.86 -9.38
CA TYR A 222 -39.04 30.86 -10.33
C TYR A 222 -40.36 31.29 -11.00
N PRO A 223 -40.51 31.14 -12.32
CA PRO A 223 -39.54 30.62 -13.30
C PRO A 223 -38.43 31.61 -13.70
N VAL A 224 -37.26 31.09 -14.05
CA VAL A 224 -36.07 31.89 -14.37
C VAL A 224 -36.22 32.54 -15.76
N SER A 225 -35.94 33.85 -15.84
CA SER A 225 -35.95 34.66 -17.06
C SER A 225 -34.88 35.76 -16.98
N TRP A 226 -34.58 36.41 -18.10
CA TRP A 226 -33.61 37.51 -18.13
C TRP A 226 -34.03 38.65 -17.20
N ASN A 227 -35.33 38.97 -17.13
CA ASN A 227 -35.83 40.03 -16.26
C ASN A 227 -35.97 39.61 -14.79
N SER A 228 -36.29 38.35 -14.48
CA SER A 228 -36.42 37.89 -13.09
C SER A 228 -35.09 37.85 -12.33
N MET A 229 -33.95 37.80 -13.03
CA MET A 229 -32.62 37.94 -12.42
C MET A 229 -32.20 39.40 -12.10
N GLY A 230 -33.05 40.39 -12.40
CA GLY A 230 -32.84 41.79 -12.00
C GLY A 230 -31.64 42.46 -12.69
N ALA A 231 -30.75 43.07 -11.90
CA ALA A 231 -29.57 43.76 -12.40
C ALA A 231 -28.43 42.81 -12.80
N HIS A 232 -28.49 41.54 -12.37
CA HIS A 232 -27.46 40.52 -12.59
C HIS A 232 -27.05 40.37 -14.07
N PRO A 233 -27.96 40.07 -15.02
CA PRO A 233 -27.61 39.96 -16.45
C PRO A 233 -27.40 41.31 -17.15
N ARG A 234 -27.62 42.45 -16.47
CA ARG A 234 -27.46 43.81 -17.02
C ARG A 234 -26.08 44.42 -16.76
N GLY A 235 -25.12 43.63 -16.27
CA GLY A 235 -23.72 44.02 -16.11
C GLY A 235 -23.12 43.64 -14.76
N ASP A 236 -23.95 43.47 -13.73
CA ASP A 236 -23.52 43.12 -12.38
C ASP A 236 -22.77 41.78 -12.33
N TYR A 237 -23.10 40.83 -13.21
CA TYR A 237 -22.43 39.53 -13.28
C TYR A 237 -20.90 39.65 -13.40
N LYS A 238 -20.37 40.70 -14.04
CA LYS A 238 -18.92 40.95 -14.15
C LYS A 238 -18.29 41.27 -12.81
N ALA A 239 -18.99 42.01 -11.94
CA ALA A 239 -18.53 42.35 -10.60
C ALA A 239 -18.58 41.14 -9.65
N PHE A 240 -19.44 40.16 -9.96
CA PHE A 240 -19.62 38.94 -9.16
C PHE A 240 -18.96 37.70 -9.78
N THR A 241 -18.13 37.88 -10.80
CA THR A 241 -17.33 36.81 -11.39
C THR A 241 -16.21 36.45 -10.43
N PHE A 242 -16.12 35.19 -10.04
CA PHE A 242 -15.14 34.73 -9.04
C PHE A 242 -14.08 33.80 -9.62
N ASP A 243 -14.39 33.06 -10.70
CA ASP A 243 -13.43 32.15 -11.35
C ASP A 243 -13.70 32.04 -12.85
N SER A 244 -12.65 31.73 -13.63
CA SER A 244 -12.71 31.52 -15.07
C SER A 244 -11.70 30.45 -15.52
N ALA A 245 -12.09 29.64 -16.51
CA ALA A 245 -11.27 28.53 -16.98
C ALA A 245 -11.30 28.41 -18.50
N VAL A 246 -10.14 28.08 -19.08
CA VAL A 246 -9.96 27.84 -20.52
C VAL A 246 -10.32 26.39 -20.84
N THR A 247 -11.19 26.19 -21.83
CA THR A 247 -11.74 24.87 -22.20
C THR A 247 -11.56 24.55 -23.69
N GLU A 248 -11.50 23.25 -23.99
CA GLU A 248 -11.55 22.64 -25.32
C GLU A 248 -12.82 21.76 -25.45
N ILE A 249 -13.24 21.44 -26.68
CA ILE A 249 -14.44 20.62 -26.93
C ILE A 249 -14.30 19.25 -26.25
N GLY A 250 -15.33 18.81 -25.54
CA GLY A 250 -15.34 17.52 -24.82
C GLY A 250 -14.62 17.55 -23.46
N SER A 251 -14.17 18.71 -22.98
CA SER A 251 -13.55 18.83 -21.65
C SER A 251 -14.57 19.12 -20.55
N HIS A 252 -14.19 18.78 -19.31
CA HIS A 252 -14.92 19.19 -18.10
C HIS A 252 -14.28 20.44 -17.50
N LEU A 253 -15.11 21.45 -17.26
CA LEU A 253 -14.78 22.64 -16.48
C LEU A 253 -15.00 22.33 -15.00
N SER A 254 -14.05 22.73 -14.15
CA SER A 254 -14.19 22.67 -12.69
C SER A 254 -13.91 24.05 -12.12
N PHE A 255 -14.80 24.52 -11.25
CA PHE A 255 -14.67 25.79 -10.55
C PHE A 255 -14.73 25.57 -9.04
N ASP A 256 -13.80 26.18 -8.31
CA ASP A 256 -13.79 26.11 -6.86
C ASP A 256 -14.81 27.08 -6.27
N VAL A 257 -15.88 26.54 -5.69
CA VAL A 257 -17.01 27.30 -5.13
C VAL A 257 -17.13 27.13 -3.63
N THR A 258 -16.05 26.68 -2.98
CA THR A 258 -16.00 26.37 -1.55
C THR A 258 -16.49 27.52 -0.69
N GLU A 259 -16.00 28.74 -0.94
CA GLU A 259 -16.37 29.93 -0.16
C GLU A 259 -17.86 30.27 -0.29
N ILE A 260 -18.37 30.24 -1.52
CA ILE A 260 -19.77 30.58 -1.84
C ILE A 260 -20.73 29.56 -1.22
N PHE A 261 -20.40 28.28 -1.34
CA PHE A 261 -21.19 27.19 -0.78
C PHE A 261 -21.18 27.22 0.76
N SER A 262 -20.01 27.45 1.36
CA SER A 262 -19.86 27.54 2.81
C SER A 262 -20.65 28.72 3.38
N GLU A 263 -20.62 29.87 2.70
CA GLU A 263 -21.42 31.04 3.09
C GLU A 263 -22.93 30.76 3.01
N ALA A 264 -23.39 30.10 1.93
CA ALA A 264 -24.79 29.75 1.75
C ALA A 264 -25.30 28.82 2.86
N LEU A 265 -24.54 27.79 3.22
CA LEU A 265 -24.87 26.88 4.33
C LEU A 265 -24.84 27.59 5.69
N ASN A 266 -23.83 28.42 5.96
CA ASN A 266 -23.73 29.17 7.21
C ASN A 266 -24.86 30.20 7.39
N GLN A 267 -25.41 30.72 6.29
CA GLN A 267 -26.57 31.62 6.29
C GLN A 267 -27.92 30.88 6.24
N ASN A 268 -27.95 29.54 6.32
CA ASN A 268 -29.16 28.72 6.17
C ASN A 268 -29.95 29.03 4.88
N GLN A 269 -29.25 29.28 3.78
CA GLN A 269 -29.89 29.48 2.48
C GLN A 269 -30.46 28.15 1.97
N LYS A 270 -31.65 28.21 1.37
CA LYS A 270 -32.33 27.03 0.81
C LYS A 270 -31.77 26.58 -0.54
N SER A 271 -31.08 27.46 -1.25
CA SER A 271 -30.48 27.14 -2.53
C SER A 271 -29.26 28.02 -2.79
N VAL A 272 -28.39 27.57 -3.69
CA VAL A 272 -27.22 28.31 -4.17
C VAL A 272 -27.19 28.31 -5.70
N ALA A 273 -27.15 29.51 -6.28
CA ALA A 273 -27.23 29.70 -7.73
C ALA A 273 -25.97 30.35 -8.31
N PHE A 274 -25.58 29.86 -9.49
CA PHE A 274 -24.44 30.31 -10.26
C PHE A 274 -24.88 30.70 -11.68
N SER A 275 -24.26 31.75 -12.21
CA SER A 275 -24.45 32.17 -13.61
C SER A 275 -23.16 31.98 -14.41
N LEU A 276 -23.30 31.47 -15.63
CA LEU A 276 -22.21 31.13 -16.54
C LEU A 276 -22.23 32.06 -17.75
N HIS A 277 -21.05 32.52 -18.18
CA HIS A 277 -20.90 33.37 -19.35
C HIS A 277 -19.52 33.18 -20.01
N ALA A 278 -19.42 33.48 -21.30
CA ALA A 278 -18.14 33.52 -22.01
C ALA A 278 -17.49 34.90 -21.88
N ASN A 279 -16.18 34.95 -21.63
CA ASN A 279 -15.46 36.22 -21.40
C ASN A 279 -15.18 36.99 -22.71
N GLU A 280 -15.10 36.28 -23.82
CA GLU A 280 -14.84 36.83 -25.15
C GLU A 280 -16.04 36.64 -26.10
N ASP A 281 -16.05 37.43 -27.18
CA ASP A 281 -17.01 37.27 -28.27
C ASP A 281 -16.93 35.85 -28.87
N SER A 282 -17.92 35.03 -28.53
CA SER A 282 -17.92 33.58 -28.78
C SER A 282 -19.28 32.96 -28.42
N GLU A 283 -19.45 31.72 -28.89
CA GLU A 283 -20.56 30.83 -28.53
C GLU A 283 -20.01 29.53 -27.93
N ALA A 284 -20.67 29.03 -26.88
CA ALA A 284 -20.38 27.76 -26.22
C ALA A 284 -21.67 27.04 -25.83
N ALA A 285 -21.63 25.70 -25.80
CA ALA A 285 -22.71 24.85 -25.32
C ALA A 285 -22.21 23.95 -24.19
N ILE A 286 -22.96 23.93 -23.10
CA ILE A 286 -22.70 23.13 -21.90
C ILE A 286 -23.83 22.11 -21.76
N SER A 287 -23.46 20.86 -21.48
CA SER A 287 -24.40 19.76 -21.28
C SER A 287 -25.26 19.99 -20.03
N THR A 288 -26.55 19.68 -20.12
CA THR A 288 -27.51 19.77 -19.01
C THR A 288 -28.33 18.48 -18.87
N MET A 289 -29.51 18.54 -18.23
CA MET A 289 -30.23 17.38 -17.69
C MET A 289 -31.02 16.53 -18.72
N SER A 290 -30.54 16.40 -19.97
CA SER A 290 -31.19 15.50 -20.94
C SER A 290 -30.22 15.01 -22.02
N HIS A 291 -30.44 13.79 -22.51
CA HIS A 291 -29.67 13.16 -23.60
C HIS A 291 -28.20 12.80 -23.30
N VAL A 292 -27.72 13.01 -22.07
CA VAL A 292 -26.38 12.63 -21.59
C VAL A 292 -26.47 11.88 -20.25
N SER A 293 -25.46 11.10 -19.87
CA SER A 293 -25.44 10.42 -18.56
C SER A 293 -25.37 11.44 -17.41
N ALA A 294 -25.77 11.01 -16.21
CA ALA A 294 -25.76 11.88 -15.03
C ALA A 294 -24.38 12.49 -14.73
N ASP A 295 -23.31 11.83 -15.16
CA ASP A 295 -21.91 12.28 -15.04
C ASP A 295 -21.58 13.52 -15.87
N PHE A 296 -22.41 13.84 -16.88
CA PHE A 296 -22.25 15.03 -17.73
C PHE A 296 -23.17 16.18 -17.32
N PHE A 297 -24.02 16.00 -16.31
CA PHE A 297 -24.83 17.09 -15.78
C PHE A 297 -23.95 18.11 -15.06
N PRO A 298 -24.39 19.36 -14.91
CA PRO A 298 -23.79 20.25 -13.94
C PRO A 298 -23.88 19.59 -12.56
N GLN A 299 -22.76 19.50 -11.85
CA GLN A 299 -22.70 18.87 -10.55
C GLN A 299 -21.99 19.78 -9.56
N LEU A 300 -22.49 19.79 -8.33
CA LEU A 300 -21.82 20.44 -7.21
C LEU A 300 -21.31 19.34 -6.28
N VAL A 301 -20.00 19.12 -6.30
CA VAL A 301 -19.34 18.04 -5.58
C VAL A 301 -18.69 18.59 -4.33
N VAL A 302 -19.12 18.11 -3.17
CA VAL A 302 -18.49 18.37 -1.87
C VAL A 302 -17.49 17.24 -1.61
N GLU A 303 -16.21 17.59 -1.68
CA GLU A 303 -15.08 16.72 -1.43
C GLU A 303 -14.57 16.97 -0.01
N ASP A 304 -14.37 15.91 0.77
CA ASP A 304 -13.58 15.99 2.00
C ASP A 304 -12.14 15.60 1.65
N LEU A 305 -11.23 16.58 1.69
CA LEU A 305 -9.79 16.31 1.56
C LEU A 305 -9.30 15.80 2.91
N GLY A 306 -9.55 14.51 3.16
CA GLY A 306 -9.00 13.79 4.30
C GLY A 306 -7.49 14.05 4.43
N LEU A 307 -7.06 14.31 5.68
CA LEU A 307 -5.69 14.49 6.18
C LEU A 307 -4.58 14.45 5.12
N GLY A 308 -3.76 15.50 5.03
CA GLY A 308 -2.65 15.65 4.05
C GLY A 308 -1.74 14.43 3.83
N LEU A 309 -1.73 13.46 4.74
CA LEU A 309 -1.17 12.12 4.57
C LEU A 309 -1.70 11.38 3.32
N MET A 310 -2.98 11.45 2.96
CA MET A 310 -3.51 10.76 1.77
C MET A 310 -2.98 11.35 0.46
N ARG A 311 -2.81 12.68 0.46
CA ARG A 311 -2.18 13.40 -0.65
C ARG A 311 -0.69 13.07 -0.74
N GLU A 312 0.03 13.02 0.38
CA GLU A 312 1.43 12.60 0.43
C GLU A 312 1.62 11.13 0.01
N VAL A 313 0.74 10.22 0.45
CA VAL A 313 0.73 8.80 0.05
C VAL A 313 0.45 8.64 -1.45
N SER A 314 -0.45 9.45 -2.01
CA SER A 314 -0.77 9.43 -3.44
C SER A 314 0.39 9.97 -4.29
N TYR A 315 1.01 11.09 -3.89
CA TYR A 315 2.24 11.59 -4.50
C TYR A 315 3.40 10.59 -4.36
N PHE A 316 3.48 9.88 -3.23
CA PHE A 316 4.49 8.84 -3.01
C PHE A 316 4.23 7.61 -3.90
N LYS A 317 2.99 7.14 -4.02
CA LYS A 317 2.61 6.01 -4.90
C LYS A 317 2.93 6.33 -6.36
N GLU A 318 2.64 7.54 -6.82
CA GLU A 318 3.03 8.03 -8.14
C GLU A 318 4.55 8.08 -8.31
N SER A 319 5.29 8.61 -7.32
CA SER A 319 6.76 8.68 -7.36
C SER A 319 7.42 7.30 -7.36
N VAL A 320 6.84 6.32 -6.67
CA VAL A 320 7.31 4.92 -6.69
C VAL A 320 6.99 4.26 -8.04
N PHE A 321 5.83 4.56 -8.63
CA PHE A 321 5.44 4.06 -9.94
C PHE A 321 6.39 4.55 -11.04
N THR A 322 6.69 5.85 -11.08
CA THR A 322 7.66 6.44 -12.02
C THR A 322 9.05 5.84 -11.84
N LEU A 323 9.54 5.74 -10.60
CA LEU A 323 10.83 5.12 -10.30
C LEU A 323 10.91 3.66 -10.77
N ARG A 324 9.84 2.87 -10.59
CA ARG A 324 9.77 1.48 -11.05
C ARG A 324 9.74 1.39 -12.59
N GLY A 325 9.07 2.33 -13.25
CA GLY A 325 9.09 2.49 -14.70
C GLY A 325 10.50 2.75 -15.21
N ASP A 326 11.20 3.73 -14.63
CA ASP A 326 12.56 4.10 -15.00
C ASP A 326 13.57 2.96 -14.79
N ILE A 327 13.48 2.26 -13.65
CA ILE A 327 14.31 1.08 -13.38
C ILE A 327 14.05 -0.02 -14.41
N SER A 328 12.79 -0.27 -14.77
CA SER A 328 12.44 -1.29 -15.77
C SER A 328 13.00 -0.92 -17.15
N TYR A 329 12.92 0.36 -17.53
CA TYR A 329 13.52 0.90 -18.74
C TYR A 329 15.06 0.76 -18.75
N ILE A 330 15.73 1.09 -17.64
CA ILE A 330 17.19 0.95 -17.50
C ILE A 330 17.61 -0.52 -17.60
N LEU A 331 16.93 -1.43 -16.88
CA LEU A 331 17.23 -2.87 -16.89
C LEU A 331 17.02 -3.49 -18.28
N GLN A 332 15.97 -3.07 -19.00
CA GLN A 332 15.72 -3.53 -20.37
C GLN A 332 16.82 -3.03 -21.33
N LYS A 333 17.25 -1.77 -21.20
CA LYS A 333 18.34 -1.19 -22.00
C LYS A 333 19.68 -1.88 -21.72
N GLU A 334 19.92 -2.26 -20.47
CA GLU A 334 21.14 -2.99 -20.07
C GLU A 334 21.14 -4.44 -20.58
N ARG A 335 19.98 -5.12 -20.60
CA ARG A 335 19.81 -6.43 -21.26
C ARG A 335 20.01 -6.34 -22.78
N GLY A 336 19.43 -5.33 -23.43
CA GLY A 336 19.65 -5.07 -24.85
C GLY A 336 21.12 -4.79 -25.18
N SER A 337 21.82 -4.06 -24.29
CA SER A 337 23.26 -3.83 -24.38
C SER A 337 24.08 -5.12 -24.18
N ARG A 338 23.68 -6.03 -23.27
CA ARG A 338 24.29 -7.36 -23.12
C ARG A 338 24.11 -8.24 -24.36
N ASN A 339 22.93 -8.22 -24.97
CA ASN A 339 22.67 -8.99 -26.21
C ASN A 339 23.41 -8.40 -27.41
N ALA A 340 23.55 -7.06 -27.49
CA ALA A 340 24.42 -6.40 -28.47
C ALA A 340 25.90 -6.70 -28.21
N ALA A 341 26.32 -6.83 -26.95
CA ALA A 341 27.66 -7.20 -26.54
C ALA A 341 28.00 -8.67 -26.85
N GLU A 342 27.02 -9.59 -26.83
CA GLU A 342 27.21 -10.96 -27.32
C GLU A 342 27.37 -11.04 -28.85
N SER A 343 26.84 -10.08 -29.62
CA SER A 343 27.03 -10.01 -31.08
C SER A 343 28.32 -9.30 -31.55
N THR A 344 29.12 -8.76 -30.63
CA THR A 344 30.31 -7.96 -30.99
C THR A 344 31.61 -8.48 -30.36
N ASN A 345 31.74 -9.80 -30.22
CA ASN A 345 32.99 -10.43 -29.77
C ASN A 345 34.12 -10.44 -30.81
N SER A 346 34.08 -9.61 -31.86
CA SER A 346 35.14 -9.57 -32.89
C SER A 346 35.79 -8.21 -33.14
N ARG A 347 35.53 -7.15 -32.35
CA ARG A 347 36.10 -5.81 -32.65
C ARG A 347 36.67 -4.99 -31.48
N ILE A 348 36.65 -5.49 -30.24
CA ILE A 348 37.12 -4.74 -29.06
C ILE A 348 38.54 -5.20 -28.65
N MET A 349 39.52 -5.00 -29.54
CA MET A 349 40.94 -5.14 -29.17
C MET A 349 41.72 -3.82 -29.36
N TRP A 350 41.10 -2.78 -29.94
CA TRP A 350 41.79 -1.51 -30.25
C TRP A 350 41.25 -0.27 -29.51
N THR A 351 40.13 -0.33 -28.79
CA THR A 351 39.54 0.83 -28.08
C THR A 351 39.87 0.91 -26.58
N SER A 352 40.58 -0.10 -26.05
CA SER A 352 40.91 -0.25 -24.61
C SER A 352 41.93 0.79 -24.09
N LEU A 353 42.76 1.40 -24.96
CA LEU A 353 43.85 2.28 -24.52
C LEU A 353 43.40 3.72 -24.20
N LEU A 354 42.31 4.21 -24.82
CA LEU A 354 41.85 5.60 -24.69
C LEU A 354 40.84 5.82 -23.55
N VAL A 355 40.12 4.78 -23.14
CA VAL A 355 39.06 4.87 -22.11
C VAL A 355 39.64 4.81 -20.69
N ASN A 356 40.82 4.20 -20.50
CA ASN A 356 41.48 4.09 -19.20
C ASN A 356 42.00 5.42 -18.64
N LEU A 357 42.17 6.46 -19.47
CA LEU A 357 42.67 7.76 -19.04
C LEU A 357 41.55 8.68 -18.51
N VAL A 358 40.30 8.43 -18.90
CA VAL A 358 39.12 9.22 -18.48
C VAL A 358 38.47 8.65 -17.21
N LEU A 359 38.59 7.35 -16.96
CA LEU A 359 38.00 6.67 -15.80
C LEU A 359 38.69 6.95 -14.45
N VAL A 360 39.90 7.52 -14.46
CA VAL A 360 40.64 7.88 -13.23
C VAL A 360 40.13 9.19 -12.61
N GLY A 361 39.36 10.00 -13.34
CA GLY A 361 38.91 11.32 -12.89
C GLY A 361 37.59 11.38 -12.09
N ILE A 362 36.81 10.30 -12.01
CA ILE A 362 35.42 10.36 -11.47
C ILE A 362 35.30 9.82 -10.04
N ALA A 363 36.37 9.31 -9.44
CA ALA A 363 36.28 8.66 -8.14
C ALA A 363 36.47 9.61 -6.94
N LEU A 364 35.58 10.60 -6.75
CA LEU A 364 35.31 11.19 -5.43
C LEU A 364 33.88 11.78 -5.37
N ALA A 365 32.92 10.96 -4.96
CA ALA A 365 31.66 11.43 -4.38
C ALA A 365 31.28 10.48 -3.25
N GLN A 366 31.40 10.96 -2.01
CA GLN A 366 30.91 10.24 -0.84
C GLN A 366 29.39 10.27 -0.86
N ALA A 367 28.77 9.10 -0.93
CA ALA A 367 27.39 8.92 -0.49
C ALA A 367 27.44 8.52 0.99
N SER A 368 26.69 9.22 1.83
CA SER A 368 26.46 8.78 3.21
C SER A 368 25.75 7.42 3.19
N ARG A 369 26.31 6.45 3.91
CA ARG A 369 25.74 5.12 4.07
C ARG A 369 25.63 4.84 5.56
N PHE A 370 24.44 4.47 6.02
CA PHE A 370 24.22 3.99 7.39
C PHE A 370 24.72 2.54 7.49
N THR A 371 26.00 2.37 7.82
CA THR A 371 26.66 1.08 8.10
C THR A 371 27.53 1.25 9.33
N PHE A 372 27.57 0.25 10.21
CA PHE A 372 28.43 0.23 11.39
C PHE A 372 29.42 -0.94 11.33
N THR A 373 30.54 -0.84 12.05
CA THR A 373 31.66 -1.78 11.99
C THR A 373 31.74 -2.66 13.23
N LEU A 374 31.53 -3.97 13.08
CA LEU A 374 31.77 -4.95 14.14
C LEU A 374 33.25 -5.33 14.21
N THR A 375 33.95 -4.74 15.18
CA THR A 375 35.40 -4.96 15.40
C THR A 375 35.67 -6.04 16.45
N SER A 376 34.78 -6.19 17.44
CA SER A 376 34.93 -7.12 18.57
C SER A 376 34.03 -8.35 18.44
N ARG A 377 34.30 -9.37 19.27
CA ARG A 377 33.38 -10.51 19.51
C ARG A 377 32.36 -10.21 20.60
N ALA A 378 32.48 -9.05 21.26
CA ALA A 378 31.48 -8.56 22.19
C ALA A 378 30.14 -8.32 21.47
N GLU A 379 29.06 -8.45 22.22
CA GLU A 379 27.71 -8.16 21.75
C GLU A 379 27.52 -6.65 21.69
N GLU A 380 27.22 -6.13 20.50
CA GLU A 380 26.85 -4.72 20.29
C GLU A 380 25.33 -4.64 20.12
N CYS A 381 24.66 -3.95 21.05
CA CYS A 381 23.21 -3.79 21.06
C CYS A 381 22.79 -2.36 20.72
N PHE A 382 21.79 -2.25 19.86
CA PHE A 382 21.09 -1.02 19.54
C PHE A 382 19.69 -1.07 20.14
N MET A 383 19.17 0.08 20.56
CA MET A 383 17.86 0.19 21.20
C MET A 383 16.91 0.92 20.27
N GLU A 384 15.75 0.34 20.03
CA GLU A 384 14.69 0.89 19.19
C GLU A 384 13.43 1.03 20.03
N ASP A 385 12.82 2.21 20.01
CA ASP A 385 11.61 2.49 20.76
C ASP A 385 10.37 2.04 19.97
N VAL A 386 9.49 1.28 20.61
CA VAL A 386 8.31 0.69 19.99
C VAL A 386 7.09 1.01 20.84
N ASP A 387 6.09 1.62 20.22
CA ASP A 387 4.82 1.96 20.87
C ASP A 387 3.71 1.01 20.40
N ALA A 388 3.69 -0.18 20.99
CA ALA A 388 2.78 -1.28 20.67
C ALA A 388 1.38 -1.09 21.28
N ARG A 389 0.66 -0.03 20.88
CA ARG A 389 -0.65 0.31 21.45
C ARG A 389 -1.84 -0.54 20.98
N THR A 390 -1.68 -1.28 19.88
CA THR A 390 -2.77 -2.09 19.26
C THR A 390 -2.41 -3.57 19.25
N SER A 391 -3.32 -4.45 18.88
CA SER A 391 -3.05 -5.91 18.85
C SER A 391 -2.30 -6.41 17.61
N ASP A 392 -2.37 -5.69 16.49
CA ASP A 392 -1.72 -6.01 15.22
C ASP A 392 -0.58 -5.02 14.91
N ASN A 393 0.31 -4.83 15.89
CA ASN A 393 1.58 -4.19 15.61
C ASN A 393 2.59 -5.22 15.12
N LYS A 394 3.43 -4.82 14.18
CA LYS A 394 4.49 -5.64 13.60
C LYS A 394 5.81 -4.90 13.62
N ILE A 395 6.88 -5.62 13.93
CA ILE A 395 8.26 -5.17 13.70
C ILE A 395 8.72 -5.77 12.38
N LEU A 396 9.30 -4.92 11.54
CA LEU A 396 9.97 -5.29 10.30
C LEU A 396 11.45 -5.09 10.54
N PHE A 397 12.19 -6.18 10.57
CA PHE A 397 13.61 -6.16 10.85
C PHE A 397 14.40 -6.78 9.72
N ARG A 398 15.52 -6.18 9.38
CA ARG A 398 16.44 -6.69 8.38
C ARG A 398 17.86 -6.34 8.75
N PHE A 399 18.78 -7.25 8.43
CA PHE A 399 20.20 -7.00 8.55
C PHE A 399 21.01 -7.73 7.48
N GLY A 400 22.25 -7.29 7.29
CA GLY A 400 23.21 -8.02 6.48
C GLY A 400 24.64 -7.48 6.60
N ILE A 401 25.59 -8.35 6.29
CA ILE A 401 27.00 -7.97 6.14
C ILE A 401 27.17 -7.36 4.75
N VAL A 402 27.83 -6.20 4.69
CA VAL A 402 28.25 -5.54 3.47
C VAL A 402 29.48 -6.26 2.95
N GLU A 403 29.39 -6.81 1.73
CA GLU A 403 30.49 -7.52 1.05
C GLU A 403 31.06 -8.70 1.88
N PRO A 404 30.23 -9.71 2.24
CA PRO A 404 30.66 -10.82 3.07
C PRO A 404 31.62 -11.73 2.32
N GLU A 405 32.67 -12.18 3.01
CA GLU A 405 33.47 -13.32 2.56
C GLU A 405 32.73 -14.64 2.88
N PRO A 406 33.06 -15.77 2.23
CA PRO A 406 32.33 -17.04 2.40
C PRO A 406 32.31 -17.58 3.84
N TYR A 407 33.21 -17.10 4.70
CA TYR A 407 33.33 -17.48 6.11
C TYR A 407 32.80 -16.43 7.08
N ASP A 408 32.30 -15.29 6.59
CA ASP A 408 31.79 -14.22 7.44
C ASP A 408 30.36 -14.51 7.87
N PHE A 409 30.17 -14.77 9.16
CA PHE A 409 28.86 -15.00 9.77
C PHE A 409 28.72 -14.23 11.08
N ILE A 410 27.52 -13.72 11.33
CA ILE A 410 27.15 -13.02 12.56
C ILE A 410 26.00 -13.74 13.25
N ASN A 411 25.88 -13.54 14.57
CA ASN A 411 24.65 -13.88 15.31
C ASN A 411 23.90 -12.59 15.62
N VAL A 412 22.58 -12.64 15.49
CA VAL A 412 21.70 -11.49 15.72
C VAL A 412 20.55 -11.91 16.60
N GLN A 413 20.17 -11.09 17.57
CA GLN A 413 19.03 -11.35 18.44
C GLN A 413 18.26 -10.08 18.75
N ILE A 414 16.93 -10.18 18.74
CA ILE A 414 16.03 -9.10 19.14
C ILE A 414 15.44 -9.49 20.50
N LYS A 415 15.56 -8.61 21.48
CA LYS A 415 14.98 -8.77 22.81
C LYS A 415 13.93 -7.68 23.05
N SER A 416 12.81 -8.06 23.65
CA SER A 416 11.77 -7.14 24.06
C SER A 416 12.18 -6.34 25.31
N PRO A 417 11.41 -5.31 25.71
CA PRO A 417 11.66 -4.56 26.94
C PRO A 417 11.69 -5.42 28.20
N SER A 418 10.95 -6.54 28.20
CA SER A 418 10.96 -7.56 29.25
C SER A 418 12.15 -8.54 29.18
N TRP A 419 13.13 -8.28 28.30
CA TRP A 419 14.28 -9.14 28.01
C TRP A 419 13.95 -10.50 27.39
N LYS A 420 12.73 -10.69 26.88
CA LYS A 420 12.34 -11.90 26.16
C LYS A 420 12.92 -11.86 24.75
N THR A 421 13.49 -12.97 24.29
CA THR A 421 13.95 -13.08 22.90
C THR A 421 12.73 -13.15 21.98
N VAL A 422 12.58 -12.14 21.13
CA VAL A 422 11.53 -12.05 20.11
C VAL A 422 11.87 -12.96 18.95
N GLU A 423 13.11 -12.87 18.47
CA GLU A 423 13.64 -13.70 17.39
C GLU A 423 15.18 -13.73 17.46
N SER A 424 15.80 -14.83 17.00
CA SER A 424 17.25 -14.99 17.01
C SER A 424 17.77 -15.75 15.81
N TRP A 425 18.87 -15.28 15.25
CA TRP A 425 19.58 -15.88 14.13
C TRP A 425 21.00 -16.27 14.52
N ASN A 426 21.32 -17.54 14.27
CA ASN A 426 22.64 -18.09 14.50
C ASN A 426 23.32 -18.43 13.18
N LYS A 427 24.56 -17.95 12.99
CA LYS A 427 25.39 -18.22 11.80
C LYS A 427 24.74 -17.75 10.47
N THR A 428 24.41 -16.47 10.40
CA THR A 428 23.75 -15.88 9.23
C THR A 428 24.56 -14.74 8.64
N GLN A 429 24.50 -14.54 7.32
CA GLN A 429 25.17 -13.42 6.62
C GLN A 429 24.22 -12.24 6.37
N ALA A 430 22.95 -12.53 6.12
CA ALA A 430 21.87 -11.57 5.98
C ALA A 430 20.54 -12.28 6.23
N ASN A 431 19.56 -11.58 6.79
CA ASN A 431 18.19 -12.06 6.87
C ASN A 431 17.20 -10.89 7.01
N HIS A 432 15.92 -11.19 6.87
CA HIS A 432 14.82 -10.28 7.18
C HIS A 432 13.70 -11.03 7.88
N MET A 433 12.85 -10.30 8.60
CA MET A 433 11.74 -10.84 9.37
C MET A 433 10.63 -9.81 9.51
N THR A 434 9.40 -10.30 9.63
CA THR A 434 8.24 -9.53 10.08
C THR A 434 7.52 -10.33 11.16
N THR A 435 7.46 -9.78 12.37
CA THR A 435 6.90 -10.48 13.54
C THR A 435 5.95 -9.56 14.29
N PRO A 436 4.76 -10.04 14.71
CA PRO A 436 3.86 -9.25 15.53
C PRO A 436 4.42 -9.00 16.94
N VAL A 437 4.21 -7.80 17.48
CA VAL A 437 4.66 -7.41 18.83
C VAL A 437 3.59 -6.69 19.63
N ARG A 438 3.66 -6.87 20.96
CA ARG A 438 2.62 -6.43 21.90
C ARG A 438 3.16 -5.68 23.13
N GLU A 439 4.47 -5.62 23.31
CA GLU A 439 5.08 -4.90 24.44
C GLU A 439 5.52 -3.53 23.94
N THR A 440 5.09 -2.46 24.63
CA THR A 440 5.62 -1.11 24.39
C THR A 440 6.93 -0.95 25.16
N GLY A 441 7.92 -0.34 24.53
CA GLY A 441 9.19 0.06 25.15
C GLY A 441 10.39 -0.16 24.26
N LEU A 442 11.58 -0.14 24.89
CA LEU A 442 12.86 -0.25 24.20
C LEU A 442 13.18 -1.72 23.85
N TYR A 443 13.14 -2.04 22.56
CA TYR A 443 13.62 -3.30 22.03
C TYR A 443 15.13 -3.25 21.82
N HIS A 444 15.83 -4.31 22.22
CA HIS A 444 17.28 -4.43 22.06
C HIS A 444 17.62 -5.33 20.86
N VAL A 445 18.22 -4.76 19.82
CA VAL A 445 18.73 -5.47 18.66
C VAL A 445 20.24 -5.66 18.80
N CYS A 446 20.67 -6.89 19.01
CA CYS A 446 22.04 -7.19 19.38
C CYS A 446 22.75 -8.02 18.31
N PHE A 447 23.99 -7.63 17.99
CA PHE A 447 24.84 -8.25 16.99
C PHE A 447 26.12 -8.78 17.65
N SER A 448 26.55 -9.98 17.27
CA SER A 448 27.83 -10.53 17.73
C SER A 448 28.60 -11.21 16.60
N LYS A 449 29.91 -10.93 16.55
CA LYS A 449 30.82 -11.51 15.57
C LYS A 449 31.26 -12.91 16.00
N ARG A 450 31.25 -13.86 15.05
CA ARG A 450 31.72 -15.24 15.30
C ARG A 450 33.23 -15.39 15.22
N ALA A 451 33.75 -16.44 15.87
CA ALA A 451 35.12 -16.87 15.69
C ALA A 451 35.32 -17.41 14.25
N GLY A 452 36.35 -16.89 13.57
CA GLY A 452 36.67 -17.24 12.18
C GLY A 452 36.18 -16.26 11.12
N ALA A 453 35.39 -15.25 11.49
CA ALA A 453 35.01 -14.15 10.61
C ALA A 453 36.12 -13.08 10.52
N SER A 454 36.02 -12.21 9.51
CA SER A 454 36.92 -11.10 9.21
C SER A 454 37.20 -10.17 10.39
N LYS A 455 38.36 -9.51 10.34
CA LYS A 455 38.81 -8.59 11.40
C LYS A 455 37.79 -7.47 11.65
N GLU A 456 37.21 -6.94 10.57
CA GLU A 456 36.18 -5.91 10.60
C GLU A 456 35.01 -6.38 9.71
N LEU A 457 33.79 -6.29 10.23
CA LEU A 457 32.58 -6.58 9.45
C LEU A 457 31.73 -5.32 9.37
N ASN A 458 31.52 -4.82 8.17
CA ASN A 458 30.57 -3.74 7.93
C ASN A 458 29.15 -4.33 7.90
N VAL A 459 28.31 -3.95 8.85
CA VAL A 459 26.93 -4.45 8.94
C VAL A 459 25.96 -3.30 8.73
N TYR A 460 24.88 -3.59 7.99
CA TYR A 460 23.72 -2.72 7.93
C TYR A 460 22.55 -3.42 8.63
N TYR A 461 21.70 -2.64 9.28
CA TYR A 461 20.39 -3.09 9.69
C TYR A 461 19.35 -2.01 9.42
N SER A 462 18.10 -2.43 9.32
CA SER A 462 16.95 -1.56 9.28
C SER A 462 15.90 -2.16 10.21
N PHE A 463 15.40 -1.34 11.12
CA PHE A 463 14.31 -1.64 12.02
C PHE A 463 13.17 -0.70 11.68
N ASP A 464 11.97 -1.23 11.52
CA ASP A 464 10.78 -0.46 11.23
C ASP A 464 9.59 -1.04 11.99
N PHE A 465 8.65 -0.19 12.36
CA PHE A 465 7.50 -0.54 13.19
C PHE A 465 6.21 -0.14 12.47
N ILE A 466 5.22 -1.01 12.53
CA ILE A 466 3.88 -0.78 12.01
C ILE A 466 2.91 -1.00 13.14
N SER A 467 2.05 -0.02 13.40
CA SER A 467 0.87 -0.15 14.26
C SER A 467 -0.36 0.03 13.39
N THR A 468 -1.28 -0.94 13.41
CA THR A 468 -2.52 -0.87 12.65
C THR A 468 -3.71 -0.69 13.58
N GLY A 469 -4.35 0.47 13.49
CA GLY A 469 -5.56 0.78 14.23
C GLY A 469 -5.36 1.75 15.40
N SER A 470 -6.44 2.00 16.11
CA SER A 470 -6.47 2.77 17.34
C SER A 470 -7.34 2.04 18.37
N VAL A 471 -6.91 2.06 19.63
CA VAL A 471 -7.76 1.58 20.72
C VAL A 471 -8.84 2.63 20.95
N SER A 472 -10.08 2.25 20.67
CA SER A 472 -11.25 3.12 20.83
C SER A 472 -11.78 3.11 22.27
N LEU A 473 -11.68 1.96 22.95
CA LEU A 473 -12.15 1.76 24.31
C LEU A 473 -11.43 0.57 24.97
N THR A 474 -11.03 0.73 26.22
CA THR A 474 -10.55 -0.36 27.08
C THR A 474 -11.47 -0.49 28.27
N LEU A 475 -12.05 -1.68 28.47
CA LEU A 475 -12.87 -2.01 29.64
C LEU A 475 -12.08 -2.93 30.57
N TYR A 476 -12.16 -2.63 31.86
CA TYR A 476 -11.66 -3.49 32.92
C TYR A 476 -12.81 -4.31 33.51
N PRO A 477 -12.57 -5.55 33.96
CA PRO A 477 -13.62 -6.36 34.54
C PRO A 477 -14.06 -5.77 35.88
N GLY A 478 -15.37 -5.72 36.11
CA GLY A 478 -15.95 -5.45 37.43
C GLY A 478 -15.73 -6.63 38.39
N VAL A 479 -15.55 -7.84 37.86
CA VAL A 479 -15.21 -9.05 38.62
C VAL A 479 -14.13 -9.86 37.91
N ALA A 480 -13.07 -10.19 38.65
CA ALA A 480 -12.08 -11.19 38.28
C ALA A 480 -11.88 -12.13 39.48
N ALA A 481 -12.35 -13.37 39.36
CA ALA A 481 -12.40 -14.30 40.49
C ALA A 481 -12.12 -15.75 40.08
N THR A 482 -11.72 -16.57 41.05
CA THR A 482 -11.65 -18.03 40.91
C THR A 482 -12.84 -18.69 41.58
N VAL A 483 -13.51 -19.60 40.87
CA VAL A 483 -14.47 -20.54 41.45
C VAL A 483 -13.84 -21.94 41.54
N ASP A 484 -14.04 -22.61 42.68
CA ASP A 484 -13.43 -23.91 42.97
C ASP A 484 -14.50 -24.95 43.30
N LYS A 485 -14.45 -26.11 42.65
CA LYS A 485 -15.33 -27.25 42.93
C LYS A 485 -15.13 -27.81 44.34
N ALA A 486 -13.94 -27.65 44.93
CA ALA A 486 -13.66 -28.09 46.29
C ALA A 486 -14.23 -27.16 47.37
N GLN A 487 -14.40 -25.88 47.05
CA GLN A 487 -15.02 -24.85 47.90
C GLN A 487 -16.18 -24.24 47.14
N SER A 488 -17.25 -25.02 46.98
CA SER A 488 -18.31 -24.71 46.01
C SER A 488 -19.21 -23.54 46.38
N ASP A 489 -19.12 -23.06 47.63
CA ASP A 489 -19.93 -22.02 48.24
C ASP A 489 -19.29 -20.62 48.19
N GLN A 490 -18.00 -20.50 47.83
CA GLN A 490 -17.28 -19.22 47.82
C GLN A 490 -16.38 -19.05 46.59
N ALA A 491 -16.11 -17.79 46.22
CA ALA A 491 -15.15 -17.43 45.18
C ALA A 491 -13.96 -16.63 45.75
N VAL A 492 -12.80 -16.78 45.11
CA VAL A 492 -11.56 -16.10 45.48
C VAL A 492 -11.31 -14.94 44.51
N TYR A 493 -11.35 -13.70 44.98
CA TYR A 493 -11.22 -12.48 44.15
C TYR A 493 -9.78 -11.95 44.02
N THR A 494 -8.82 -12.55 44.73
CA THR A 494 -7.44 -12.07 44.79
C THR A 494 -6.55 -12.64 43.69
N VAL A 495 -6.90 -13.78 43.12
CA VAL A 495 -6.12 -14.50 42.11
C VAL A 495 -7.07 -15.23 41.17
N MET A 496 -6.70 -15.34 39.89
CA MET A 496 -7.40 -16.18 38.92
C MET A 496 -6.62 -17.46 38.66
N SER A 497 -7.07 -18.55 39.25
CA SER A 497 -6.46 -19.87 39.12
C SER A 497 -7.41 -20.81 38.40
N MET A 498 -6.86 -21.64 37.52
CA MET A 498 -7.56 -22.69 36.82
C MET A 498 -6.84 -24.01 36.99
N ALA A 499 -7.61 -25.09 37.07
CA ALA A 499 -7.09 -26.42 37.31
C ALA A 499 -8.01 -27.43 36.64
N THR A 500 -7.47 -28.24 35.73
CA THR A 500 -8.22 -29.29 35.03
C THR A 500 -7.64 -30.64 35.39
N LYS A 501 -8.50 -31.60 35.73
CA LYS A 501 -8.12 -32.97 36.11
C LYS A 501 -9.02 -33.97 35.40
N LYS A 502 -8.42 -34.95 34.72
CA LYS A 502 -9.13 -35.94 33.90
C LYS A 502 -10.03 -35.30 32.83
N GLY A 503 -9.60 -34.17 32.27
CA GLY A 503 -10.35 -33.44 31.25
C GLY A 503 -11.61 -32.70 31.74
N GLU A 504 -11.78 -32.56 33.07
CA GLU A 504 -12.80 -31.73 33.68
C GLU A 504 -12.17 -30.61 34.50
N ALA A 505 -12.67 -29.39 34.33
CA ALA A 505 -12.24 -28.27 35.14
C ALA A 505 -12.69 -28.48 36.60
N THR A 506 -11.76 -28.25 37.52
CA THR A 506 -11.95 -28.27 38.97
C THR A 506 -11.83 -26.87 39.58
N LYS A 507 -11.09 -25.97 38.91
CA LYS A 507 -11.08 -24.52 39.17
C LYS A 507 -11.23 -23.77 37.86
N MET A 508 -11.98 -22.67 37.88
CA MET A 508 -12.15 -21.79 36.72
C MET A 508 -11.94 -20.33 37.14
N GLY A 509 -11.30 -19.55 36.26
CA GLY A 509 -11.33 -18.10 36.34
C GLY A 509 -12.66 -17.58 35.78
N VAL A 510 -13.23 -16.55 36.39
CA VAL A 510 -14.46 -15.89 35.95
C VAL A 510 -14.19 -14.39 35.84
N LEU A 511 -14.56 -13.83 34.69
CA LEU A 511 -14.45 -12.42 34.35
C LEU A 511 -15.84 -11.86 34.04
N GLU A 512 -16.20 -10.71 34.59
CA GLU A 512 -17.40 -9.96 34.18
C GLU A 512 -17.01 -8.53 33.85
N PHE A 513 -17.41 -8.05 32.67
CA PHE A 513 -17.21 -6.68 32.20
C PHE A 513 -18.55 -5.94 32.18
N GLU A 514 -18.53 -4.70 32.63
CA GLU A 514 -19.69 -3.82 32.58
C GLU A 514 -19.75 -3.10 31.23
N LEU A 515 -20.90 -3.15 30.57
CA LEU A 515 -21.19 -2.51 29.28
C LEU A 515 -22.09 -1.27 29.44
N THR A 516 -22.41 -0.88 30.67
CA THR A 516 -23.24 0.30 30.94
C THR A 516 -22.55 1.56 30.39
N GLY A 517 -23.25 2.29 29.53
CA GLY A 517 -22.70 3.48 28.85
C GLY A 517 -21.90 3.18 27.58
N VAL A 518 -21.74 1.93 27.17
CA VAL A 518 -21.14 1.55 25.88
C VAL A 518 -22.24 1.49 24.82
N SER A 519 -22.17 2.37 23.81
CA SER A 519 -23.13 2.40 22.70
C SER A 519 -22.77 1.37 21.63
N SER A 520 -23.76 0.73 21.00
CA SER A 520 -23.55 -0.11 19.81
C SER A 520 -22.95 0.65 18.63
N SER A 521 -23.00 1.99 18.63
CA SER A 521 -22.30 2.85 17.65
C SER A 521 -20.78 2.72 17.66
N ILE A 522 -20.19 2.12 18.70
CA ILE A 522 -18.75 1.80 18.72
C ILE A 522 -18.38 0.67 17.74
N LEU A 523 -19.37 -0.13 17.33
CA LEU A 523 -19.21 -1.24 16.40
C LEU A 523 -19.30 -0.75 14.96
N HIS A 524 -18.17 -0.74 14.28
CA HIS A 524 -18.02 -0.51 12.85
C HIS A 524 -17.75 -1.84 12.14
N SER A 525 -17.76 -1.85 10.81
CA SER A 525 -17.42 -3.04 10.01
C SER A 525 -16.03 -3.60 10.31
N ASN A 526 -15.11 -2.75 10.79
CA ASN A 526 -13.70 -3.07 11.02
C ASN A 526 -13.34 -3.08 12.51
N THR A 527 -14.33 -3.03 13.41
CA THR A 527 -14.10 -3.09 14.86
C THR A 527 -13.74 -4.51 15.27
N ARG A 528 -12.67 -4.63 16.05
CA ARG A 528 -12.23 -5.88 16.65
C ARG A 528 -12.20 -5.74 18.16
N VAL A 529 -12.69 -6.74 18.88
CA VAL A 529 -12.71 -6.74 20.34
C VAL A 529 -11.86 -7.89 20.84
N GLN A 530 -10.83 -7.55 21.62
CA GLN A 530 -9.90 -8.53 22.17
C GLN A 530 -10.00 -8.60 23.68
N LEU A 531 -10.12 -9.82 24.19
CA LEU A 531 -9.93 -10.12 25.59
C LEU A 531 -8.46 -10.44 25.83
N LEU A 532 -7.77 -9.56 26.53
CA LEU A 532 -6.35 -9.68 26.85
C LEU A 532 -6.16 -10.10 28.31
N MET A 533 -5.22 -11.01 28.56
CA MET A 533 -4.89 -11.53 29.89
C MET A 533 -3.41 -11.89 29.99
N SER A 534 -2.86 -11.99 31.21
CA SER A 534 -1.43 -12.26 31.41
C SER A 534 -1.20 -13.51 32.24
N VAL A 535 -0.33 -14.41 31.78
CA VAL A 535 -0.07 -15.69 32.45
C VAL A 535 1.04 -15.53 33.50
N ASP A 536 0.70 -15.76 34.77
CA ASP A 536 1.64 -15.67 35.89
C ASP A 536 2.36 -16.99 36.17
N TYR A 537 1.65 -18.11 36.04
CA TYR A 537 2.19 -19.43 36.40
C TYR A 537 1.52 -20.56 35.60
N LEU A 538 2.31 -21.58 35.26
CA LEU A 538 1.87 -22.82 34.63
C LEU A 538 2.52 -24.03 35.31
N SER A 539 1.78 -25.12 35.49
CA SER A 539 2.30 -26.38 36.04
C SER A 539 3.15 -27.17 35.02
N LYS A 540 2.98 -26.90 33.72
CA LYS A 540 3.74 -27.51 32.61
C LYS A 540 4.46 -26.42 31.82
N LYS A 541 5.41 -26.84 30.97
CA LYS A 541 6.17 -25.92 30.11
C LYS A 541 5.28 -25.12 29.16
N GLN A 542 4.27 -25.77 28.61
CA GLN A 542 3.24 -25.18 27.76
C GLN A 542 1.89 -25.72 28.24
N VAL A 543 0.88 -24.84 28.30
CA VAL A 543 -0.50 -25.20 28.64
C VAL A 543 -1.43 -24.47 27.69
N GLU A 544 -2.45 -25.16 27.19
CA GLU A 544 -3.53 -24.53 26.43
C GLU A 544 -4.60 -23.95 27.38
N ILE A 545 -4.80 -22.64 27.29
CA ILE A 545 -5.83 -21.92 28.04
C ILE A 545 -6.95 -21.53 27.08
N SER A 546 -8.18 -21.85 27.47
CA SER A 546 -9.38 -21.58 26.68
C SER A 546 -10.37 -20.71 27.44
N VAL A 547 -11.14 -19.94 26.66
CA VAL A 547 -12.17 -19.04 27.17
C VAL A 547 -13.53 -19.51 26.67
N ALA A 548 -14.52 -19.49 27.56
CA ALA A 548 -15.92 -19.78 27.26
C ALA A 548 -16.83 -18.64 27.70
N ARG A 549 -17.86 -18.34 26.91
CA ARG A 549 -18.86 -17.33 27.27
C ARG A 549 -19.83 -17.88 28.30
N VAL A 550 -20.18 -17.07 29.30
CA VAL A 550 -21.23 -17.42 30.26
C VAL A 550 -22.56 -16.85 29.74
N PRO A 551 -23.54 -17.69 29.35
CA PRO A 551 -24.76 -17.23 28.69
C PRO A 551 -25.77 -16.57 29.64
N GLN A 552 -25.70 -16.89 30.94
CA GLN A 552 -26.60 -16.36 31.96
C GLN A 552 -25.93 -15.25 32.77
N LYS A 553 -26.72 -14.29 33.25
CA LYS A 553 -26.23 -13.25 34.17
C LYS A 553 -25.67 -13.90 35.44
N LEU A 554 -24.51 -13.44 35.89
CA LEU A 554 -23.89 -13.95 37.11
C LEU A 554 -24.79 -13.69 38.33
N VAL A 555 -24.93 -14.72 39.17
CA VAL A 555 -25.69 -14.66 40.42
C VAL A 555 -24.71 -14.45 41.56
N TYR A 556 -24.97 -13.43 42.38
CA TYR A 556 -24.14 -13.09 43.53
C TYR A 556 -24.73 -13.63 44.84
N PRO A 557 -23.91 -14.12 45.79
CA PRO A 557 -22.44 -14.20 45.74
C PRO A 557 -21.94 -15.26 44.75
N LEU A 558 -20.88 -14.93 44.00
CA LEU A 558 -20.30 -15.82 43.01
C LEU A 558 -19.69 -17.05 43.71
N SER A 559 -20.00 -18.24 43.20
CA SER A 559 -19.52 -19.53 43.68
C SER A 559 -19.61 -20.60 42.57
N TRP A 560 -18.96 -21.75 42.76
CA TRP A 560 -19.06 -22.87 41.81
C TRP A 560 -20.52 -23.32 41.62
N ASP A 561 -21.30 -23.36 42.70
CA ASP A 561 -22.71 -23.77 42.65
C ASP A 561 -23.60 -22.73 41.95
N SER A 562 -23.29 -21.43 42.11
CA SER A 562 -24.01 -20.33 41.46
C SER A 562 -23.88 -20.36 39.92
N MET A 563 -22.78 -20.92 39.40
CA MET A 563 -22.53 -21.10 37.96
C MET A 563 -23.37 -22.24 37.34
N GLY A 564 -24.03 -23.05 38.16
CA GLY A 564 -25.06 -24.00 37.74
C GLY A 564 -24.59 -25.00 36.67
N ALA A 565 -25.29 -25.04 35.54
CA ALA A 565 -24.99 -25.97 34.43
C ALA A 565 -23.64 -25.67 33.77
N HIS A 566 -23.24 -24.39 33.73
CA HIS A 566 -21.99 -23.93 33.12
C HIS A 566 -20.79 -24.62 33.74
N ALA A 567 -20.64 -24.54 35.07
CA ALA A 567 -19.52 -25.17 35.79
C ALA A 567 -19.58 -26.71 35.79
N ARG A 568 -20.76 -27.32 35.58
CA ARG A 568 -20.93 -28.79 35.53
C ARG A 568 -20.61 -29.42 34.18
N GLY A 569 -20.16 -28.66 33.20
CA GLY A 569 -19.66 -29.17 31.92
C GLY A 569 -20.16 -28.42 30.69
N ASP A 570 -21.22 -27.62 30.82
CA ASP A 570 -21.81 -26.87 29.70
C ASP A 570 -20.87 -25.78 29.17
N TYR A 571 -19.87 -25.37 29.96
CA TYR A 571 -18.80 -24.48 29.51
C TYR A 571 -18.10 -24.96 28.24
N LYS A 572 -17.98 -26.29 28.03
CA LYS A 572 -17.32 -26.87 26.85
C LYS A 572 -18.05 -26.56 25.55
N ALA A 573 -19.38 -26.45 25.59
CA ALA A 573 -20.18 -26.09 24.43
C ALA A 573 -20.08 -24.58 24.08
N HIS A 574 -19.64 -23.78 25.03
CA HIS A 574 -19.51 -22.32 24.92
C HIS A 574 -18.04 -21.87 24.81
N THR A 575 -17.09 -22.81 24.73
CA THR A 575 -15.67 -22.53 24.47
C THR A 575 -15.50 -22.15 23.01
N PHE A 576 -14.91 -20.98 22.75
CA PHE A 576 -14.77 -20.46 21.39
C PHE A 576 -13.32 -20.42 20.89
N ASP A 577 -12.33 -20.32 21.79
CA ASP A 577 -10.93 -20.25 21.39
C ASP A 577 -9.98 -20.80 22.49
N GLY A 578 -8.78 -21.22 22.07
CA GLY A 578 -7.77 -21.86 22.90
C GLY A 578 -6.37 -21.48 22.43
N VAL A 579 -5.54 -21.00 23.36
CA VAL A 579 -4.18 -20.53 23.07
C VAL A 579 -3.18 -21.31 23.91
N THR A 580 -2.23 -21.97 23.24
CA THR A 580 -1.07 -22.57 23.90
C THR A 580 -0.13 -21.47 24.39
N CYS A 581 0.17 -21.48 25.69
CA CYS A 581 0.93 -20.41 26.33
C CYS A 581 2.07 -20.93 27.21
N GLU A 582 3.05 -20.06 27.42
CA GLU A 582 4.16 -20.23 28.38
C GLU A 582 4.06 -19.18 29.48
N VAL A 583 4.75 -19.38 30.60
CA VAL A 583 4.78 -18.42 31.71
C VAL A 583 5.24 -17.04 31.22
N GLY A 584 4.54 -15.98 31.63
CA GLY A 584 4.81 -14.60 31.20
C GLY A 584 4.28 -14.24 29.82
N THR A 585 3.41 -15.06 29.23
CA THR A 585 2.77 -14.76 27.93
C THR A 585 1.49 -13.94 28.14
N HIS A 586 1.28 -12.93 27.30
CA HIS A 586 -0.02 -12.26 27.17
C HIS A 586 -0.92 -13.04 26.21
N LEU A 587 -2.07 -13.49 26.71
CA LEU A 587 -3.13 -14.13 25.94
C LEU A 587 -3.99 -13.05 25.29
N SER A 588 -4.44 -13.33 24.07
CA SER A 588 -5.42 -12.51 23.36
C SER A 588 -6.45 -13.45 22.75
N PHE A 589 -7.72 -13.17 23.02
CA PHE A 589 -8.85 -13.91 22.48
C PHE A 589 -9.75 -12.94 21.71
N ASP A 590 -10.09 -13.29 20.48
CA ASP A 590 -11.02 -12.51 19.68
C ASP A 590 -12.46 -12.76 20.14
N VAL A 591 -13.08 -11.75 20.73
CA VAL A 591 -14.44 -11.82 21.29
C VAL A 591 -15.40 -10.86 20.59
N THR A 592 -15.04 -10.41 19.38
CA THR A 592 -15.78 -9.43 18.59
C THR A 592 -17.25 -9.80 18.43
N GLU A 593 -17.55 -11.02 18.01
CA GLU A 593 -18.94 -11.46 17.78
C GLU A 593 -19.76 -11.47 19.07
N MET A 594 -19.19 -11.97 20.17
CA MET A 594 -19.89 -12.06 21.46
C MET A 594 -20.14 -10.69 22.08
N PHE A 595 -19.17 -9.78 21.95
CA PHE A 595 -19.31 -8.41 22.39
C PHE A 595 -20.36 -7.65 21.56
N ALA A 596 -20.33 -7.82 20.23
CA ALA A 596 -21.31 -7.22 19.33
C ALA A 596 -22.73 -7.74 19.62
N GLU A 597 -22.89 -9.04 19.82
CA GLU A 597 -24.17 -9.64 20.19
C GLU A 597 -24.68 -9.10 21.54
N ALA A 598 -23.80 -8.98 22.54
CA ALA A 598 -24.16 -8.45 23.85
C ALA A 598 -24.65 -7.00 23.78
N LEU A 599 -23.96 -6.13 23.03
CA LEU A 599 -24.37 -4.74 22.83
C LEU A 599 -25.67 -4.63 22.02
N ASN A 600 -25.80 -5.39 20.93
CA ASN A 600 -26.99 -5.36 20.08
C ASN A 600 -28.25 -5.87 20.80
N ASN A 601 -28.10 -6.84 21.71
CA ASN A 601 -29.17 -7.33 22.56
C ASN A 601 -29.44 -6.45 23.79
N GLY A 602 -28.70 -5.34 23.96
CA GLY A 602 -28.87 -4.42 25.08
C GLY A 602 -28.47 -5.01 26.44
N LEU A 603 -27.51 -5.93 26.47
CA LEU A 603 -26.99 -6.49 27.72
C LEU A 603 -26.10 -5.46 28.44
N ASN A 604 -26.28 -5.36 29.75
CA ASN A 604 -25.51 -4.43 30.59
C ASN A 604 -24.16 -5.01 31.04
N THR A 605 -23.97 -6.32 30.97
CA THR A 605 -22.71 -7.00 31.33
C THR A 605 -22.44 -8.16 30.38
N ILE A 606 -21.16 -8.50 30.22
CA ILE A 606 -20.70 -9.70 29.52
C ILE A 606 -19.73 -10.47 30.41
N ALA A 607 -19.92 -11.78 30.51
CA ALA A 607 -19.13 -12.63 31.39
C ALA A 607 -18.45 -13.79 30.65
N PHE A 608 -17.22 -14.10 31.05
CA PHE A 608 -16.38 -15.14 30.49
C PHE A 608 -15.85 -16.05 31.60
N SER A 609 -15.74 -17.34 31.32
CA SER A 609 -15.05 -18.31 32.16
C SER A 609 -13.78 -18.79 31.46
N VAL A 610 -12.67 -18.83 32.18
CA VAL A 610 -11.35 -19.24 31.68
C VAL A 610 -10.93 -20.54 32.34
N HIS A 611 -10.46 -21.50 31.54
CA HIS A 611 -10.06 -22.82 32.01
C HIS A 611 -8.87 -23.37 31.21
N ALA A 612 -8.14 -24.33 31.80
CA ALA A 612 -7.12 -25.09 31.08
C ALA A 612 -7.79 -26.22 30.27
N SER A 613 -7.42 -26.37 29.00
CA SER A 613 -8.01 -27.37 28.09
C SER A 613 -7.46 -28.78 28.33
N GLU A 614 -6.27 -28.86 28.90
CA GLU A 614 -5.61 -30.11 29.28
C GLU A 614 -5.43 -30.23 30.80
N ASP A 615 -5.04 -31.42 31.26
CA ASP A 615 -4.75 -31.68 32.68
C ASP A 615 -3.52 -30.89 33.15
N ALA A 616 -3.75 -29.67 33.61
CA ALA A 616 -2.74 -28.73 34.09
C ALA A 616 -3.36 -27.70 35.05
N ASP A 617 -2.50 -27.09 35.85
CA ASP A 617 -2.84 -25.95 36.69
C ASP A 617 -2.20 -24.69 36.08
N ALA A 618 -2.95 -23.59 36.04
CA ALA A 618 -2.49 -22.31 35.54
C ALA A 618 -3.03 -21.16 36.40
N THR A 619 -2.27 -20.07 36.46
CA THR A 619 -2.66 -18.83 37.13
C THR A 619 -2.48 -17.67 36.18
N ILE A 620 -3.50 -16.82 36.10
CA ILE A 620 -3.53 -15.58 35.33
C ILE A 620 -3.60 -14.41 36.32
N SER A 621 -2.99 -13.30 35.94
CA SER A 621 -3.06 -12.06 36.71
C SER A 621 -4.51 -11.62 36.90
N GLY A 622 -4.91 -11.41 38.16
CA GLY A 622 -6.22 -10.83 38.50
C GLY A 622 -6.16 -9.30 38.54
N LEU A 623 -7.00 -8.70 39.40
CA LEU A 623 -6.99 -7.25 39.66
C LEU A 623 -6.16 -6.84 40.89
N SER A 624 -5.59 -7.81 41.60
CA SER A 624 -4.87 -7.59 42.85
C SER A 624 -3.37 -7.86 42.67
N TYR A 625 -2.52 -7.05 43.32
CA TYR A 625 -1.07 -7.25 43.43
C TYR A 625 -0.26 -7.20 42.12
N VAL A 626 -0.81 -6.66 41.03
CA VAL A 626 -0.15 -6.48 39.73
C VAL A 626 -0.42 -5.08 39.17
N THR A 627 0.42 -4.57 38.26
CA THR A 627 0.18 -3.27 37.63
C THR A 627 -0.95 -3.37 36.60
N THR A 628 -1.56 -2.22 36.27
CA THR A 628 -2.71 -2.14 35.37
C THR A 628 -2.49 -2.77 34.00
N ASP A 629 -1.23 -2.83 33.55
CA ASP A 629 -0.85 -3.42 32.26
C ASP A 629 -1.01 -4.95 32.22
N TYR A 630 -1.07 -5.60 33.38
CA TYR A 630 -1.27 -7.05 33.49
C TYR A 630 -2.72 -7.43 33.78
N PHE A 631 -3.60 -6.45 34.03
CA PHE A 631 -5.01 -6.73 34.30
C PHE A 631 -5.67 -7.39 33.09
N PRO A 632 -6.63 -8.30 33.32
CA PRO A 632 -7.53 -8.71 32.27
C PRO A 632 -8.23 -7.46 31.73
N GLN A 633 -8.24 -7.30 30.43
CA GLN A 633 -8.85 -6.13 29.79
C GLN A 633 -9.55 -6.54 28.50
N LEU A 634 -10.67 -5.88 28.25
CA LEU A 634 -11.42 -6.01 27.01
C LEU A 634 -11.17 -4.76 26.18
N VAL A 635 -10.41 -4.91 25.10
CA VAL A 635 -9.96 -3.81 24.25
C VAL A 635 -10.78 -3.81 22.98
N VAL A 636 -11.52 -2.73 22.75
CA VAL A 636 -12.22 -2.45 21.49
C VAL A 636 -11.27 -1.65 20.62
N GLU A 637 -10.77 -2.30 19.59
CA GLU A 637 -9.87 -1.73 18.61
C GLU A 637 -10.68 -1.38 17.38
N ASP A 638 -10.47 -0.17 16.87
CA ASP A 638 -10.87 0.16 15.53
C ASP A 638 -9.64 -0.02 14.64
N LEU A 639 -9.68 -1.03 13.78
CA LEU A 639 -8.72 -1.19 12.69
C LEU A 639 -9.11 -0.14 11.64
N GLY A 640 -8.94 1.14 11.99
CA GLY A 640 -9.55 2.26 11.28
C GLY A 640 -9.21 2.22 9.80
N LEU A 641 -10.23 2.41 8.94
CA LEU A 641 -10.22 2.40 7.46
C LEU A 641 -9.35 1.31 6.81
N ASP A 642 -9.91 0.58 5.83
CA ASP A 642 -9.19 -0.43 5.02
C ASP A 642 -7.81 0.06 4.51
N LEU A 643 -7.68 1.37 4.32
CA LEU A 643 -6.46 2.09 4.03
C LEU A 643 -5.29 1.85 5.01
N MET A 644 -5.46 1.86 6.34
CA MET A 644 -4.31 1.68 7.27
C MET A 644 -3.76 0.25 7.20
N ARG A 645 -4.67 -0.72 7.00
CA ARG A 645 -4.31 -2.10 6.72
C ARG A 645 -3.59 -2.22 5.39
N GLU A 646 -4.04 -1.50 4.37
CA GLU A 646 -3.41 -1.48 3.05
C GLU A 646 -2.04 -0.79 3.06
N VAL A 647 -1.88 0.30 3.83
CA VAL A 647 -0.59 0.97 4.07
C VAL A 647 0.37 0.06 4.83
N ALA A 648 -0.11 -0.66 5.84
CA ALA A 648 0.69 -1.65 6.57
C ALA A 648 1.15 -2.80 5.67
N TYR A 649 0.22 -3.37 4.91
CA TYR A 649 0.49 -4.41 3.91
C TYR A 649 1.47 -3.93 2.84
N PHE A 650 1.29 -2.70 2.37
CA PHE A 650 2.18 -2.08 1.38
C PHE A 650 3.57 -1.84 1.97
N LYS A 651 3.69 -1.31 3.19
CA LYS A 651 4.97 -1.09 3.87
C LYS A 651 5.72 -2.41 4.09
N GLU A 652 5.01 -3.47 4.49
CA GLU A 652 5.54 -4.84 4.60
C GLU A 652 6.03 -5.36 3.23
N THR A 653 5.24 -5.16 2.18
CA THR A 653 5.59 -5.58 0.81
C THR A 653 6.81 -4.81 0.28
N VAL A 654 6.87 -3.49 0.48
CA VAL A 654 8.01 -2.65 0.07
C VAL A 654 9.28 -3.03 0.84
N PHE A 655 9.16 -3.31 2.13
CA PHE A 655 10.28 -3.76 2.95
C PHE A 655 10.85 -5.09 2.43
N THR A 656 9.98 -6.05 2.13
CA THR A 656 10.34 -7.34 1.52
C THR A 656 10.97 -7.17 0.13
N LEU A 657 10.40 -6.30 -0.71
CA LEU A 657 10.92 -6.04 -2.05
C LEU A 657 12.30 -5.35 -2.04
N LYS A 658 12.52 -4.38 -1.13
CA LYS A 658 13.86 -3.82 -0.87
C LYS A 658 14.82 -4.92 -0.41
N GLY A 659 14.31 -5.88 0.38
CA GLY A 659 14.90 -7.17 0.70
C GLY A 659 15.56 -7.82 -0.50
N ASP A 660 14.71 -8.26 -1.42
CA ASP A 660 15.09 -9.03 -2.60
C ASP A 660 16.03 -8.27 -3.54
N ILE A 661 15.78 -6.97 -3.76
CA ILE A 661 16.65 -6.15 -4.61
C ILE A 661 18.07 -6.10 -4.06
N SER A 662 18.25 -5.89 -2.74
CA SER A 662 19.61 -5.80 -2.21
C SER A 662 20.30 -7.17 -2.19
N TYR A 663 19.55 -8.27 -2.05
CA TYR A 663 20.08 -9.62 -2.22
C TYR A 663 20.59 -9.87 -3.65
N ILE A 664 19.80 -9.48 -4.66
CA ILE A 664 20.17 -9.60 -6.08
C ILE A 664 21.41 -8.76 -6.38
N LEU A 665 21.44 -7.49 -5.96
CA LEU A 665 22.59 -6.59 -6.15
C LEU A 665 23.87 -7.16 -5.50
N GLN A 666 23.75 -7.73 -4.30
CA GLN A 666 24.88 -8.33 -3.60
C GLN A 666 25.43 -9.55 -4.35
N ARG A 667 24.54 -10.37 -4.93
CA ARG A 667 24.92 -11.51 -5.78
C ARG A 667 25.57 -11.09 -7.09
N GLU A 668 25.10 -10.02 -7.72
CA GLU A 668 25.69 -9.47 -8.94
C GLU A 668 27.10 -8.92 -8.69
N ARG A 669 27.31 -8.18 -7.59
CA ARG A 669 28.64 -7.72 -7.17
C ARG A 669 29.60 -8.89 -6.93
N GLY A 670 29.12 -9.94 -6.25
CA GLY A 670 29.89 -11.18 -6.09
C GLY A 670 30.28 -11.80 -7.42
N SER A 671 29.36 -11.84 -8.40
CA SER A 671 29.64 -12.33 -9.75
C SER A 671 30.65 -11.46 -10.50
N ARG A 672 30.60 -10.13 -10.35
CA ARG A 672 31.57 -9.20 -10.97
C ARG A 672 32.96 -9.38 -10.37
N ASN A 673 33.08 -9.52 -9.05
CA ASN A 673 34.36 -9.74 -8.36
C ASN A 673 34.97 -11.11 -8.75
N LEU A 674 34.14 -12.14 -8.94
CA LEU A 674 34.59 -13.45 -9.45
C LEU A 674 35.06 -13.37 -10.90
N ALA A 675 34.38 -12.61 -11.74
CA ALA A 675 34.81 -12.39 -13.12
C ALA A 675 36.12 -11.57 -13.19
N GLU A 676 36.26 -10.54 -12.36
CA GLU A 676 37.45 -9.70 -12.27
C GLU A 676 38.67 -10.48 -11.75
N SER A 677 38.49 -11.30 -10.71
CA SER A 677 39.55 -12.18 -10.19
C SER A 677 39.96 -13.28 -11.17
N THR A 678 39.07 -13.72 -12.06
CA THR A 678 39.41 -14.64 -13.16
C THR A 678 40.17 -13.91 -14.27
N ASN A 679 39.75 -12.70 -14.61
CA ASN A 679 40.40 -11.86 -15.61
C ASN A 679 41.83 -11.46 -15.18
N SER A 680 42.04 -11.11 -13.91
CA SER A 680 43.37 -10.78 -13.40
C SER A 680 44.34 -11.97 -13.45
N ARG A 681 43.84 -13.19 -13.17
CA ARG A 681 44.60 -14.44 -13.32
C ARG A 681 44.97 -14.72 -14.77
N ILE A 682 44.06 -14.50 -15.72
CA ILE A 682 44.31 -14.67 -17.16
C ILE A 682 45.33 -13.64 -17.67
N LYS A 683 45.24 -12.38 -17.21
CA LYS A 683 46.22 -11.33 -17.54
C LYS A 683 47.63 -11.72 -17.10
N TRP A 684 47.78 -12.20 -15.86
CA TRP A 684 49.08 -12.64 -15.34
C TRP A 684 49.64 -13.84 -16.11
N LEU A 685 48.78 -14.81 -16.47
CA LEU A 685 49.19 -15.95 -17.29
C LEU A 685 49.67 -15.51 -18.68
N SER A 686 48.93 -14.61 -19.34
CA SER A 686 49.27 -14.10 -20.67
C SER A 686 50.57 -13.27 -20.66
N MET A 687 50.78 -12.46 -19.63
CA MET A 687 52.03 -11.71 -19.45
C MET A 687 53.23 -12.65 -19.29
N MET A 688 53.06 -13.73 -18.53
CA MET A 688 54.13 -14.72 -18.30
C MET A 688 54.50 -15.46 -19.60
N VAL A 689 53.50 -15.87 -20.39
CA VAL A 689 53.72 -16.53 -21.70
C VAL A 689 54.47 -15.61 -22.68
N ASN A 690 54.12 -14.33 -22.75
CA ASN A 690 54.81 -13.38 -23.63
C ASN A 690 56.27 -13.18 -23.22
N VAL A 691 56.57 -13.10 -21.92
CA VAL A 691 57.96 -13.02 -21.42
C VAL A 691 58.76 -14.25 -21.82
N VAL A 692 58.18 -15.45 -21.72
CA VAL A 692 58.83 -16.70 -22.14
C VAL A 692 59.12 -16.70 -23.64
N LEU A 693 58.17 -16.27 -24.48
CA LEU A 693 58.35 -16.20 -25.94
C LEU A 693 59.47 -15.21 -26.33
N VAL A 694 59.52 -14.05 -25.70
CA VAL A 694 60.60 -13.06 -25.91
C VAL A 694 61.95 -13.64 -25.46
N GLY A 695 61.98 -14.36 -24.34
CA GLY A 695 63.17 -15.06 -23.86
C GLY A 695 63.68 -16.10 -24.86
N ILE A 696 62.79 -16.89 -25.45
CA ILE A 696 63.14 -17.88 -26.49
C ILE A 696 63.69 -17.19 -27.74
N ALA A 697 63.03 -16.11 -28.21
CA ALA A 697 63.50 -15.36 -29.37
C ALA A 697 64.90 -14.75 -29.14
N PHE A 698 65.15 -14.21 -27.94
CA PHE A 698 66.46 -13.68 -27.58
C PHE A 698 67.54 -14.78 -27.55
N ALA A 699 67.23 -15.93 -26.94
CA ALA A 699 68.14 -17.08 -26.92
C ALA A 699 68.47 -17.58 -28.33
N GLN A 700 67.49 -17.60 -29.24
CA GLN A 700 67.70 -17.96 -30.65
C GLN A 700 68.67 -16.99 -31.34
N VAL A 701 68.53 -15.68 -31.12
CA VAL A 701 69.43 -14.67 -31.71
C VAL A 701 70.86 -14.83 -31.19
N VAL A 702 71.04 -15.04 -29.88
CA VAL A 702 72.37 -15.24 -29.27
C VAL A 702 73.00 -16.54 -29.77
N TYR A 703 72.23 -17.62 -29.88
CA TYR A 703 72.72 -18.90 -30.38
C TYR A 703 73.21 -18.82 -31.83
N ILE A 704 72.42 -18.20 -32.73
CA ILE A 704 72.81 -18.01 -34.13
C ILE A 704 74.05 -17.12 -34.24
N ARG A 705 74.12 -16.04 -33.45
CA ARG A 705 75.27 -15.14 -33.44
C ARG A 705 76.54 -15.85 -32.96
N GLY A 706 76.46 -16.62 -31.88
CA GLY A 706 77.60 -17.38 -31.36
C GLY A 706 78.08 -18.48 -32.32
N LEU A 707 77.18 -19.09 -33.09
CA LEU A 707 77.54 -20.09 -34.10
C LEU A 707 78.25 -19.45 -35.30
N LEU A 708 77.83 -18.26 -35.71
CA LEU A 708 78.48 -17.48 -36.78
C LEU A 708 79.84 -16.91 -36.36
N GLU A 709 79.99 -16.48 -35.10
CA GLU A 709 81.26 -15.95 -34.56
C GLU A 709 82.31 -17.06 -34.32
N ASN A 710 81.91 -18.30 -34.03
CA ASN A 710 82.83 -19.45 -33.88
C ASN A 710 83.15 -20.19 -35.20
N SER A 711 82.55 -19.79 -36.33
CA SER A 711 82.75 -20.44 -37.64
C SER A 711 83.71 -19.68 -38.56
N TYR A 712 84.37 -18.63 -38.04
CA TYR A 712 85.56 -18.00 -38.62
C TYR A 712 86.76 -18.29 -37.73
#